data_AF-A0A959ZA77-F1
#
_entry.id   AF-A0A959ZA77-F1
#
_cell.length_a   1.000
_cell.length_b   1.000
_cell.length_c   1.000
_cell.angle_alpha   90.00
_cell.angle_beta   90.00
_cell.angle_gamma   90.00
#
_symmetry.space_group_name_H-M   'P 1'
#
loop_
_entity.id
_entity.type
_entity.pdbx_description
1 polymer ?
#
loop_
_entity_poly.entity_id
_entity_poly.type
_entity_poly.pdbx_seq_one_letter_code
_entity_poly.pdbx_strand_id
1 'polypeptide(L)'
;GIGIIASIAGIFLVRGKEDINSDPLAAIRKGFYGSAFIAIILTAGLAFYMLGGNNVVATKQLVPVNEIIQDQVQAIQAEAKKLAATNKVTLNEIDVTTLKDTKAFEDLGIEAEGGEQALQGIVNLDSSSLSQPVEVSGYRPIDLNDEEGAGSELSIPNPAVSSFDPSAAPDQPKYISLNEAYSGDNSLMLFDISMTQKPVEGQDVPASPPQEQMVGPMSQKEFDTQMEQMKTVYDIEVKETYPATLYADPYGAVIVGIDMKGKPVKAAKAPQAQIQIFKGKAEDLNKIDKMGIDNPDKKLPQPAASRITTAIITSQPAQWWQFFACVVFGILMAFVFEWLTDYYVGLHKRPVQEVGQVATAGPAPMIISGFAYGKESSVFSVFAIVLCLIAPILIFPPAQYGGYLLSFYGIALVGLGLLTTTGFILAMDTFGPISDNAQGVFEMSGAHHGNEAGARRVQLLDAAGNTTKALTKGFAIATAVVAAVALFHAFVEEGRLTTVGMRLEVPEIFLGMLIGGAAPYLFSAFSIQAVGRAAFQLIQEVRDQFRNDPGIMAGTSKPNYARCVAISTKAAQTELIGPGILAIAFPILVAFGFSIGKETTLIGGMEFNLVGAQALGGFLAGTILSGQLMAVLLANSGGMWDNSKKLIEDGLHGGKGTEAHKAAVVCDTVGDPFKDTAGPALNPLIKVMNLVALLIAPQVILPWEQGVLISVTVAAAALLAFAIWWSKRGSLGSEMAADANASGASASIESAGEKLQDKIEDAKDAVTDGEGKSE
;
A
#
# COMPACT_ATOMS: atom_id res chain seq x y z
N GLY A 1 -16.78 7.75 -11.63
CA GLY A 1 -17.85 8.00 -12.62
C GLY A 1 -18.73 6.79 -12.83
N ILE A 2 -18.26 5.77 -13.56
CA ILE A 2 -19.02 4.56 -13.92
C ILE A 2 -19.68 3.88 -12.72
N GLY A 3 -18.94 3.70 -11.63
CA GLY A 3 -19.46 3.06 -10.43
C GLY A 3 -20.70 3.75 -9.84
N ILE A 4 -20.78 5.08 -9.92
CA ILE A 4 -21.94 5.85 -9.46
C ILE A 4 -23.15 5.58 -10.36
N ILE A 5 -22.97 5.62 -11.68
CA ILE A 5 -24.04 5.35 -12.66
C ILE A 5 -24.56 3.92 -12.48
N ALA A 6 -23.64 2.96 -12.37
CA ALA A 6 -23.97 1.56 -12.14
C ALA A 6 -24.68 1.36 -10.80
N SER A 7 -24.29 2.09 -9.75
CA SER A 7 -24.96 2.06 -8.45
C SER A 7 -26.39 2.60 -8.53
N ILE A 8 -26.60 3.74 -9.20
CA ILE A 8 -27.94 4.32 -9.42
C ILE A 8 -28.83 3.33 -10.16
N ALA A 9 -28.34 2.74 -11.26
CA ALA A 9 -29.10 1.73 -11.99
C ALA A 9 -29.42 0.50 -11.14
N GLY A 10 -28.46 0.02 -10.35
CA GLY A 10 -28.65 -1.07 -9.39
C GLY A 10 -29.73 -0.77 -8.35
N ILE A 11 -29.76 0.45 -7.81
CA ILE A 11 -30.79 0.91 -6.86
C ILE A 11 -32.18 0.86 -7.51
N PHE A 12 -32.33 1.28 -8.76
CA PHE A 12 -33.61 1.18 -9.49
C PHE A 12 -34.08 -0.26 -9.75
N LEU A 13 -33.17 -1.24 -9.71
CA LEU A 13 -33.50 -2.66 -9.82
C LEU A 13 -34.00 -3.28 -8.50
N VAL A 14 -33.79 -2.60 -7.36
CA VAL A 14 -34.30 -3.03 -6.06
C VAL A 14 -35.81 -2.78 -6.03
N ARG A 15 -36.59 -3.85 -6.23
CA ARG A 15 -38.05 -3.84 -6.12
C ARG A 15 -38.49 -4.89 -5.11
N GLY A 16 -39.00 -4.44 -3.97
CA GLY A 16 -39.67 -5.31 -3.00
C GLY A 16 -40.99 -5.85 -3.56
N LYS A 17 -41.43 -7.01 -3.06
CA LYS A 17 -42.79 -7.51 -3.30
C LYS A 17 -43.68 -7.03 -2.15
N GLU A 18 -44.97 -6.85 -2.41
CA GLU A 18 -45.94 -6.50 -1.36
C GLU A 18 -46.24 -7.66 -0.38
N ASP A 19 -45.70 -8.85 -0.66
CA ASP A 19 -45.81 -10.02 0.19
C ASP A 19 -45.01 -9.85 1.50
N ILE A 20 -45.72 -10.01 2.62
CA ILE A 20 -45.19 -9.89 3.99
C ILE A 20 -44.11 -10.93 4.31
N ASN A 21 -44.04 -12.04 3.56
CA ASN A 21 -43.01 -13.08 3.73
C ASN A 21 -41.84 -12.93 2.76
N SER A 22 -41.81 -11.86 1.95
CA SER A 22 -40.72 -11.68 0.98
C SER A 22 -39.43 -11.23 1.65
N ASP A 23 -38.32 -11.89 1.30
CA ASP A 23 -36.98 -11.57 1.81
C ASP A 23 -36.47 -10.25 1.21
N PRO A 24 -36.29 -9.18 2.01
CA PRO A 24 -35.77 -7.90 1.53
C PRO A 24 -34.35 -8.03 0.96
N LEU A 25 -33.54 -8.96 1.51
CA LEU A 25 -32.16 -9.17 1.07
C LEU A 25 -32.10 -9.76 -0.34
N ALA A 26 -33.12 -10.49 -0.79
CA ALA A 26 -33.19 -10.98 -2.17
C ALA A 26 -33.31 -9.82 -3.18
N ALA A 27 -34.13 -8.81 -2.87
CA ALA A 27 -34.26 -7.62 -3.71
C ALA A 27 -32.98 -6.77 -3.72
N ILE A 28 -32.34 -6.62 -2.55
CA ILE A 28 -31.08 -5.90 -2.40
C ILE A 28 -29.95 -6.59 -3.18
N ARG A 29 -29.80 -7.91 -3.04
CA ARG A 29 -28.81 -8.71 -3.82
C ARG A 29 -29.00 -8.55 -5.32
N LYS A 30 -30.24 -8.55 -5.80
CA LYS A 30 -30.53 -8.31 -7.23
C LYS A 30 -30.04 -6.93 -7.69
N GLY A 31 -30.25 -5.90 -6.89
CA GLY A 31 -29.74 -4.55 -7.17
C GLY A 31 -28.21 -4.50 -7.19
N PHE A 32 -27.57 -5.19 -6.24
CA PHE A 32 -26.12 -5.28 -6.16
C PHE A 32 -25.51 -6.00 -7.37
N TYR A 33 -26.04 -7.17 -7.73
CA TYR A 33 -25.62 -7.92 -8.92
C TYR A 33 -25.82 -7.12 -10.21
N GLY A 34 -26.97 -6.43 -10.32
CA GLY A 34 -27.23 -5.54 -11.44
C GLY A 34 -26.23 -4.40 -11.54
N SER A 35 -25.90 -3.77 -10.40
CA SER A 35 -24.88 -2.71 -10.32
C SER A 35 -23.52 -3.21 -10.78
N ALA A 36 -23.04 -4.33 -10.24
CA ALA A 36 -21.74 -4.90 -10.60
C ALA A 36 -21.67 -5.29 -12.08
N PHE A 37 -22.72 -5.89 -12.63
CA PHE A 37 -22.76 -6.27 -14.05
C PHE A 37 -22.67 -5.06 -14.97
N ILE A 38 -23.44 -4.01 -14.68
CA ILE A 38 -23.38 -2.74 -15.43
C ILE A 38 -22.00 -2.10 -15.30
N ALA A 39 -21.43 -2.11 -14.10
CA ALA A 39 -20.09 -1.60 -13.83
C ALA A 39 -19.03 -2.33 -14.66
N ILE A 40 -19.08 -3.67 -14.77
CA ILE A 40 -18.15 -4.46 -15.57
C ILE A 40 -18.22 -4.06 -17.05
N ILE A 41 -19.42 -3.97 -17.63
CA ILE A 41 -19.60 -3.63 -19.05
C ILE A 41 -19.07 -2.22 -19.35
N LEU A 42 -19.48 -1.24 -18.55
CA LEU A 42 -19.07 0.16 -18.76
C LEU A 42 -17.56 0.33 -18.55
N THR A 43 -16.98 -0.36 -17.56
CA THR A 43 -15.53 -0.33 -17.30
C THR A 43 -14.75 -0.95 -18.45
N ALA A 44 -15.27 -2.01 -19.09
CA ALA A 44 -14.63 -2.59 -20.28
C ALA A 44 -14.53 -1.55 -21.42
N GLY A 45 -15.63 -0.86 -21.71
CA GLY A 45 -15.68 0.19 -22.73
C GLY A 45 -14.74 1.36 -22.41
N LEU A 46 -14.69 1.79 -21.15
CA LEU A 46 -13.79 2.86 -20.73
C LEU A 46 -12.31 2.44 -20.77
N ALA A 47 -11.98 1.24 -20.30
CA ALA A 47 -10.63 0.71 -20.33
C ALA A 47 -10.14 0.59 -21.78
N PHE A 48 -10.98 0.07 -22.68
CA PHE A 48 -10.69 0.02 -24.11
C PHE A 48 -10.44 1.42 -24.68
N TYR A 49 -11.29 2.41 -24.39
CA TYR A 49 -11.12 3.76 -24.91
C TYR A 49 -9.89 4.48 -24.34
N MET A 50 -9.69 4.46 -23.01
CA MET A 50 -8.63 5.21 -22.34
C MET A 50 -7.24 4.64 -22.61
N LEU A 51 -7.12 3.34 -22.83
CA LEU A 51 -5.83 2.66 -23.03
C LEU A 51 -5.51 2.42 -24.51
N GLY A 52 -6.14 3.18 -25.42
CA GLY A 52 -5.81 3.17 -26.84
C GLY A 52 -6.41 2.02 -27.65
N GLY A 53 -7.31 1.22 -27.06
CA GLY A 53 -8.01 0.12 -27.73
C GLY A 53 -7.05 -0.97 -28.19
N ASN A 54 -6.86 -1.09 -29.49
CA ASN A 54 -5.88 -2.03 -30.07
C ASN A 54 -4.46 -1.45 -30.12
N ASN A 55 -4.30 -0.15 -29.87
CA ASN A 55 -2.97 0.45 -29.75
C ASN A 55 -2.41 0.06 -28.39
N VAL A 56 -1.25 -0.60 -28.40
CA VAL A 56 -0.71 -1.14 -27.18
C VAL A 56 0.00 -0.07 -26.37
N VAL A 57 -0.27 -0.01 -25.06
CA VAL A 57 0.50 0.83 -24.14
C VAL A 57 1.86 0.17 -23.95
N ALA A 58 2.88 0.69 -24.60
CA ALA A 58 4.24 0.18 -24.45
C ALA A 58 4.85 0.71 -23.14
N THR A 59 5.15 -0.18 -22.19
CA THR A 59 6.00 0.19 -21.06
C THR A 59 7.43 0.28 -21.54
N LYS A 60 8.07 1.44 -21.40
CA LYS A 60 9.50 1.60 -21.65
C LYS A 60 10.27 1.16 -20.40
N GLN A 61 11.06 0.10 -20.54
CA GLN A 61 11.98 -0.36 -19.51
C GLN A 61 13.40 -0.09 -19.94
N LEU A 62 14.23 0.31 -18.98
CA LEU A 62 15.66 0.47 -19.19
C LEU A 62 16.33 -0.83 -18.75
N VAL A 63 17.12 -1.43 -19.64
CA VAL A 63 17.98 -2.58 -19.33
C VAL A 63 19.42 -2.12 -19.50
N PRO A 64 20.24 -2.08 -18.43
CA PRO A 64 21.64 -1.70 -18.51
C PRO A 64 22.37 -2.57 -19.54
N VAL A 65 23.18 -1.96 -20.41
CA VAL A 65 23.97 -2.72 -21.40
C VAL A 65 24.90 -3.73 -20.72
N ASN A 66 25.44 -3.40 -19.54
CA ASN A 66 26.28 -4.30 -18.75
C ASN A 66 25.54 -5.57 -18.32
N GLU A 67 24.24 -5.48 -18.05
CA GLU A 67 23.41 -6.64 -17.70
C GLU A 67 23.28 -7.58 -18.90
N ILE A 68 22.99 -7.03 -20.09
CA ILE A 68 22.89 -7.80 -21.34
C ILE A 68 24.22 -8.54 -21.63
N ILE A 69 25.35 -7.84 -21.48
CA ILE A 69 26.67 -8.43 -21.68
C ILE A 69 26.91 -9.57 -20.68
N GLN A 70 26.60 -9.35 -19.40
CA GLN A 70 26.75 -10.38 -18.37
C GLN A 70 25.88 -11.61 -18.68
N ASP A 71 24.61 -11.41 -19.03
CA ASP A 71 23.68 -12.50 -19.33
C ASP A 71 24.15 -13.35 -20.52
N GLN A 72 24.61 -12.70 -21.60
CA GLN A 72 25.12 -13.41 -22.79
C GLN A 72 26.42 -14.16 -22.50
N VAL A 73 27.33 -13.57 -21.71
CA VAL A 73 28.56 -14.23 -21.25
C VAL A 73 28.24 -15.44 -20.36
N GLN A 74 27.29 -15.30 -19.45
CA GLN A 74 26.88 -16.42 -18.59
C GLN A 74 26.17 -17.52 -19.37
N ALA A 75 25.36 -17.18 -20.37
CA ALA A 75 24.70 -18.15 -21.25
C ALA A 75 25.71 -19.03 -22.00
N ILE A 76 26.74 -18.42 -22.59
CA ILE A 76 27.80 -19.19 -23.29
C ILE A 76 28.62 -20.04 -22.31
N GLN A 77 28.91 -19.54 -21.11
CA GLN A 77 29.61 -20.31 -20.07
C GLN A 77 28.77 -21.49 -19.57
N ALA A 78 27.46 -21.33 -19.46
CA ALA A 78 26.55 -22.41 -19.07
C ALA A 78 26.49 -23.50 -20.15
N GLU A 79 26.52 -23.11 -21.42
CA GLU A 79 26.55 -24.05 -22.54
C GLU A 79 27.89 -24.78 -22.63
N ALA A 80 29.02 -24.06 -22.46
CA ALA A 80 30.35 -24.65 -22.34
C ALA A 80 30.44 -25.65 -21.16
N LYS A 81 29.87 -25.32 -19.99
CA LYS A 81 29.79 -26.24 -18.84
C LYS A 81 29.00 -27.51 -19.16
N LYS A 82 27.88 -27.40 -19.89
CA LYS A 82 27.10 -28.58 -20.34
C LYS A 82 27.91 -29.45 -21.30
N LEU A 83 28.65 -28.83 -22.21
CA LEU A 83 29.48 -29.54 -23.19
C LEU A 83 30.66 -30.25 -22.53
N ALA A 84 31.33 -29.59 -21.58
CA ALA A 84 32.38 -30.17 -20.74
C ALA A 84 31.88 -31.39 -19.95
N ALA A 85 30.70 -31.28 -19.32
CA ALA A 85 30.08 -32.37 -18.57
C ALA A 85 29.72 -33.56 -19.48
N THR A 86 29.23 -33.29 -20.69
CA THR A 86 28.87 -34.32 -21.68
C THR A 86 30.10 -35.06 -22.19
N ASN A 87 31.19 -34.34 -22.46
CA ASN A 87 32.45 -34.89 -22.97
C ASN A 87 33.40 -35.40 -21.87
N LYS A 88 33.03 -35.25 -20.58
CA LYS A 88 33.85 -35.60 -19.41
C LYS A 88 35.25 -34.96 -19.40
N VAL A 89 35.34 -33.72 -19.86
CA VAL A 89 36.57 -32.91 -19.88
C VAL A 89 36.43 -31.70 -18.97
N THR A 90 37.55 -31.06 -18.63
CA THR A 90 37.53 -29.81 -17.86
C THR A 90 37.17 -28.61 -18.76
N LEU A 91 36.75 -27.48 -18.17
CA LEU A 91 36.31 -26.30 -18.93
C LEU A 91 37.37 -25.74 -19.89
N ASN A 92 38.65 -25.93 -19.55
CA ASN A 92 39.78 -25.46 -20.33
C ASN A 92 40.14 -26.38 -21.50
N GLU A 93 39.57 -27.59 -21.54
CA GLU A 93 39.87 -28.65 -22.53
C GLU A 93 38.73 -28.83 -23.56
N ILE A 94 37.71 -27.96 -23.51
CA ILE A 94 36.57 -28.03 -24.42
C ILE A 94 37.01 -27.47 -25.79
N ASP A 95 36.64 -28.17 -26.86
CA ASP A 95 36.74 -27.63 -28.21
C ASP A 95 35.69 -26.53 -28.42
N VAL A 96 36.11 -25.27 -28.30
CA VAL A 96 35.25 -24.08 -28.42
C VAL A 96 34.65 -23.90 -29.82
N THR A 97 35.14 -24.61 -30.83
CA THR A 97 34.55 -24.57 -32.19
C THR A 97 33.13 -25.14 -32.21
N THR A 98 32.83 -26.08 -31.31
CA THR A 98 31.49 -26.68 -31.17
C THR A 98 30.45 -25.72 -30.59
N LEU A 99 30.90 -24.61 -29.98
CA LEU A 99 30.01 -23.57 -29.47
C LEU A 99 29.56 -22.60 -30.59
N LYS A 100 30.20 -22.61 -31.76
CA LYS A 100 29.88 -21.68 -32.87
C LYS A 100 28.48 -21.87 -33.44
N ASP A 101 27.90 -23.06 -33.29
CA ASP A 101 26.57 -23.39 -33.79
C ASP A 101 25.46 -23.14 -32.74
N THR A 102 25.81 -22.65 -31.55
CA THR A 102 24.82 -22.42 -30.50
C THR A 102 24.21 -21.03 -30.58
N LYS A 103 22.95 -20.92 -30.14
CA LYS A 103 22.26 -19.63 -30.09
C LYS A 103 22.97 -18.62 -29.18
N ALA A 104 23.61 -19.08 -28.09
CA ALA A 104 24.38 -18.21 -27.20
C ALA A 104 25.60 -17.58 -27.90
N PHE A 105 26.22 -18.27 -28.86
CA PHE A 105 27.29 -17.71 -29.67
C PHE A 105 26.78 -16.66 -30.67
N GLU A 106 25.64 -16.92 -31.31
CA GLU A 106 25.00 -15.96 -32.20
C GLU A 106 24.63 -14.65 -31.47
N ASP A 107 24.15 -14.78 -30.23
CA ASP A 107 23.78 -13.66 -29.34
C ASP A 107 25.00 -12.83 -28.91
N LEU A 108 26.19 -13.41 -28.77
CA LEU A 108 27.44 -12.66 -28.48
C LEU A 108 27.87 -11.76 -29.64
N GLY A 109 27.61 -12.16 -30.88
CA GLY A 109 27.91 -11.38 -32.08
C GLY A 109 29.39 -11.31 -32.47
N ILE A 110 30.20 -12.28 -32.04
CA ILE A 110 31.62 -12.39 -32.41
C ILE A 110 31.72 -12.95 -33.84
N GLU A 111 32.66 -12.45 -34.65
CA GLU A 111 32.88 -12.97 -36.01
C GLU A 111 33.37 -14.43 -36.00
N ALA A 112 32.83 -15.25 -36.90
CA ALA A 112 33.07 -16.69 -36.92
C ALA A 112 34.51 -17.09 -37.35
N GLU A 113 35.17 -16.24 -38.15
CA GLU A 113 36.56 -16.39 -38.57
C GLU A 113 37.50 -15.71 -37.55
N GLY A 114 38.39 -16.47 -36.91
CA GLY A 114 39.37 -15.95 -35.94
C GLY A 114 38.85 -15.72 -34.50
N GLY A 115 37.54 -15.83 -34.25
CA GLY A 115 36.91 -15.61 -32.93
C GLY A 115 37.17 -16.67 -31.85
N GLU A 116 37.92 -17.75 -32.13
CA GLU A 116 38.14 -18.88 -31.21
C GLU A 116 38.91 -18.47 -29.95
N GLN A 117 39.91 -17.60 -30.08
CA GLN A 117 40.63 -17.06 -28.94
C GLN A 117 39.75 -16.18 -28.05
N ALA A 118 38.86 -15.39 -28.66
CA ALA A 118 37.89 -14.56 -27.93
C ALA A 118 36.89 -15.45 -27.17
N LEU A 119 36.40 -16.53 -27.79
CA LEU A 119 35.53 -17.50 -27.11
C LEU A 119 36.22 -18.16 -25.93
N GLN A 120 37.46 -18.63 -26.13
CA GLN A 120 38.22 -19.27 -25.07
C GLN A 120 38.43 -18.32 -23.89
N GLY A 121 38.67 -17.03 -24.17
CA GLY A 121 38.74 -15.97 -23.16
C GLY A 121 37.44 -15.81 -22.37
N ILE A 122 36.28 -15.83 -23.04
CA ILE A 122 34.96 -15.69 -22.41
C ILE A 122 34.61 -16.92 -21.55
N VAL A 123 34.90 -18.13 -22.04
CA VAL A 123 34.68 -19.38 -21.30
C VAL A 123 35.50 -19.41 -20.01
N ASN A 124 36.72 -18.88 -20.05
CA ASN A 124 37.64 -18.84 -18.91
C ASN A 124 37.50 -17.57 -18.05
N LEU A 125 36.61 -16.64 -18.42
CA LEU A 125 36.43 -15.38 -17.71
C LEU A 125 35.81 -15.63 -16.33
N ASP A 126 36.42 -15.06 -15.29
CA ASP A 126 35.79 -15.03 -13.97
C ASP A 126 34.58 -14.08 -14.00
N SER A 127 33.38 -14.61 -13.81
CA SER A 127 32.14 -13.81 -13.79
C SER A 127 32.16 -12.70 -12.75
N SER A 128 32.97 -12.82 -11.69
CA SER A 128 33.14 -11.77 -10.68
C SER A 128 33.96 -10.56 -11.15
N SER A 129 34.69 -10.67 -12.27
CA SER A 129 35.44 -9.54 -12.85
C SER A 129 34.59 -8.64 -13.76
N LEU A 130 33.35 -9.03 -14.07
CA LEU A 130 32.43 -8.21 -14.87
C LEU A 130 31.89 -7.06 -14.03
N SER A 131 31.82 -5.86 -14.62
CA SER A 131 31.20 -4.69 -14.01
C SER A 131 29.76 -4.99 -13.60
N GLN A 132 29.38 -4.70 -12.34
CA GLN A 132 28.02 -4.92 -11.88
C GLN A 132 27.01 -4.08 -12.67
N PRO A 133 25.80 -4.61 -12.94
CA PRO A 133 24.72 -3.83 -13.53
C PRO A 133 24.40 -2.60 -12.68
N VAL A 134 24.18 -1.47 -13.35
CA VAL A 134 23.72 -0.24 -12.68
C VAL A 134 22.23 -0.39 -12.41
N GLU A 135 21.79 -0.11 -11.18
CA GLU A 135 20.38 -0.09 -10.86
C GLU A 135 19.69 1.08 -11.57
N VAL A 136 18.77 0.78 -12.48
CA VAL A 136 18.06 1.78 -13.30
C VAL A 136 16.63 2.05 -12.83
N SER A 137 16.26 1.51 -11.67
CA SER A 137 14.96 1.77 -11.04
C SER A 137 14.83 3.24 -10.64
N GLY A 138 13.71 3.88 -11.01
CA GLY A 138 13.42 5.27 -10.66
C GLY A 138 13.95 6.34 -11.63
N TYR A 139 14.68 5.95 -12.68
CA TYR A 139 15.09 6.87 -13.75
C TYR A 139 13.88 7.34 -14.58
N ARG A 140 13.80 8.66 -14.81
CA ARG A 140 12.72 9.30 -15.59
C ARG A 140 13.31 9.99 -16.82
N PRO A 141 12.59 10.01 -17.96
CA PRO A 141 13.07 10.70 -19.14
C PRO A 141 13.23 12.20 -18.84
N ILE A 142 14.34 12.79 -19.28
CA ILE A 142 14.57 14.23 -19.21
C ILE A 142 13.82 14.87 -20.38
N ASP A 143 12.89 15.76 -20.08
CA ASP A 143 12.29 16.61 -21.11
C ASP A 143 13.26 17.75 -21.43
N LEU A 144 13.90 17.66 -22.60
CA LEU A 144 14.88 18.63 -23.08
C LEU A 144 14.23 19.89 -23.66
N ASN A 145 12.89 19.93 -23.72
CA ASN A 145 12.13 21.10 -24.16
C ASN A 145 11.52 21.89 -22.98
N ASP A 146 11.69 21.40 -21.75
CA ASP A 146 11.21 22.05 -20.53
C ASP A 146 12.37 22.80 -19.85
N GLU A 147 12.24 24.13 -19.68
CA GLU A 147 13.29 24.98 -19.12
C GLU A 147 13.43 24.84 -17.59
N GLU A 148 12.41 24.34 -16.88
CA GLU A 148 12.38 24.24 -15.41
C GLU A 148 12.57 22.80 -14.86
N GLY A 149 12.77 21.80 -15.73
CA GLY A 149 12.85 20.39 -15.36
C GLY A 149 14.15 19.93 -14.68
N ALA A 150 14.21 18.64 -14.28
CA ALA A 150 15.33 17.99 -13.58
C ALA A 150 16.68 17.97 -14.34
N GLY A 151 16.73 18.51 -15.56
CA GLY A 151 17.93 18.67 -16.38
C GLY A 151 18.60 20.05 -16.31
N SER A 152 17.98 21.04 -15.66
CA SER A 152 18.42 22.46 -15.68
C SER A 152 19.77 22.73 -15.01
N GLU A 153 20.21 21.84 -14.10
CA GLU A 153 21.52 21.91 -13.45
C GLU A 153 22.59 21.05 -14.14
N LEU A 154 22.30 20.40 -15.27
CA LEU A 154 23.25 19.51 -15.96
C LEU A 154 23.76 20.16 -17.24
N SER A 155 25.06 20.07 -17.47
CA SER A 155 25.75 20.65 -18.62
C SER A 155 26.67 19.64 -19.29
N ILE A 156 26.91 19.78 -20.60
CA ILE A 156 27.89 18.98 -21.34
C ILE A 156 29.01 19.88 -21.88
N PRO A 157 30.23 19.35 -22.07
CA PRO A 157 31.27 20.07 -22.79
C PRO A 157 30.87 20.15 -24.27
N ASN A 158 31.05 21.33 -24.87
CA ASN A 158 30.73 21.59 -26.28
C ASN A 158 31.66 20.76 -27.18
N PRO A 159 31.12 19.81 -27.94
CA PRO A 159 31.93 18.94 -28.79
C PRO A 159 32.52 19.67 -30.03
N ALA A 160 32.00 20.85 -30.39
CA ALA A 160 32.46 21.63 -31.54
C ALA A 160 33.76 22.44 -31.30
N VAL A 161 34.38 22.34 -30.12
CA VAL A 161 35.59 23.11 -29.78
C VAL A 161 36.82 22.66 -30.60
N SER A 162 36.78 21.51 -31.27
CA SER A 162 37.88 21.04 -32.13
C SER A 162 37.71 21.34 -33.63
N SER A 163 36.67 22.08 -34.05
CA SER A 163 36.52 22.42 -35.47
C SER A 163 37.34 23.66 -35.82
N PHE A 164 38.55 23.46 -36.36
CA PHE A 164 39.32 24.30 -37.29
C PHE A 164 38.88 25.77 -37.49
N ASP A 165 38.69 26.54 -36.42
CA ASP A 165 38.65 27.99 -36.46
C ASP A 165 40.07 28.47 -36.17
N PRO A 166 40.82 28.99 -37.16
CA PRO A 166 42.17 29.48 -36.96
C PRO A 166 42.22 30.71 -36.03
N SER A 167 41.06 31.28 -35.66
CA SER A 167 40.92 32.38 -34.72
C SER A 167 40.42 31.95 -33.33
N ALA A 168 39.98 30.70 -33.16
CA ALA A 168 39.68 30.15 -31.84
C ALA A 168 40.99 29.71 -31.17
N ALA A 169 41.24 30.23 -29.97
CA ALA A 169 42.39 29.79 -29.18
C ALA A 169 42.31 28.27 -28.97
N PRO A 170 43.37 27.51 -29.31
CA PRO A 170 43.43 26.11 -28.94
C PRO A 170 43.43 26.01 -27.41
N ASP A 171 42.70 25.01 -26.88
CA ASP A 171 42.81 24.49 -25.50
C ASP A 171 41.75 24.89 -24.44
N GLN A 172 40.49 25.21 -24.80
CA GLN A 172 39.46 25.45 -23.75
C GLN A 172 38.10 24.76 -24.00
N PRO A 173 37.71 23.77 -23.18
CA PRO A 173 36.36 23.21 -23.24
C PRO A 173 35.34 24.28 -22.82
N LYS A 174 34.36 24.55 -23.67
CA LYS A 174 33.22 25.42 -23.36
C LYS A 174 32.03 24.56 -22.97
N TYR A 175 31.40 24.76 -21.82
CA TYR A 175 30.19 24.02 -21.44
C TYR A 175 28.94 24.65 -22.06
N ILE A 176 28.00 23.79 -22.49
CA ILE A 176 26.68 24.14 -22.99
C ILE A 176 25.61 23.37 -22.20
N SER A 177 24.39 23.90 -22.15
CA SER A 177 23.28 23.21 -21.48
C SER A 177 22.81 21.98 -22.27
N LEU A 178 22.17 21.01 -21.61
CA LEU A 178 21.57 19.85 -22.28
C LEU A 178 20.53 20.24 -23.34
N ASN A 179 19.69 21.24 -23.04
CA ASN A 179 18.67 21.73 -23.97
C ASN A 179 19.34 22.35 -25.21
N GLU A 180 20.38 23.18 -25.03
CA GLU A 180 21.13 23.75 -26.15
C GLU A 180 21.81 22.68 -27.02
N ALA A 181 22.30 21.60 -26.41
CA ALA A 181 22.96 20.52 -27.12
C ALA A 181 21.99 19.64 -27.94
N TYR A 182 20.84 19.27 -27.34
CA TYR A 182 20.04 18.14 -27.81
C TYR A 182 18.52 18.41 -27.97
N SER A 183 18.07 19.67 -27.88
CA SER A 183 16.65 20.02 -28.12
C SER A 183 16.30 20.14 -29.62
N GLY A 184 15.01 20.08 -29.92
CA GLY A 184 14.47 20.26 -31.28
C GLY A 184 15.01 19.24 -32.28
N ASP A 185 15.51 19.74 -33.43
CA ASP A 185 16.03 18.92 -34.54
C ASP A 185 17.38 18.24 -34.22
N ASN A 186 17.98 18.52 -33.05
CA ASN A 186 19.29 18.03 -32.65
C ASN A 186 19.22 16.83 -31.69
N SER A 187 18.14 16.03 -31.79
CA SER A 187 17.89 14.88 -30.92
C SER A 187 19.03 13.85 -30.94
N LEU A 188 19.28 13.22 -29.79
CA LEU A 188 20.27 12.16 -29.63
C LEU A 188 19.90 10.91 -30.42
N MET A 189 20.82 10.44 -31.25
CA MET A 189 20.66 9.25 -32.09
C MET A 189 21.92 8.39 -32.03
N LEU A 190 21.74 7.06 -32.06
CA LEU A 190 22.79 6.10 -32.32
C LEU A 190 22.74 5.70 -33.80
N PHE A 191 23.88 5.68 -34.47
CA PHE A 191 24.01 5.39 -35.90
C PHE A 191 24.71 4.05 -36.10
N ASP A 192 24.08 3.16 -36.85
CA ASP A 192 24.69 1.92 -37.34
C ASP A 192 25.31 2.20 -38.70
N ILE A 193 26.65 2.17 -38.77
CA ILE A 193 27.40 2.50 -39.98
C ILE A 193 28.20 1.31 -40.48
N SER A 194 28.35 1.25 -41.80
CA SER A 194 29.24 0.33 -42.48
C SER A 194 30.39 1.12 -43.10
N MET A 195 31.61 0.76 -42.73
CA MET A 195 32.83 1.46 -43.14
C MET A 195 33.68 0.54 -44.02
N THR A 196 34.06 1.01 -45.21
CA THR A 196 34.99 0.30 -46.10
C THR A 196 36.19 1.19 -46.35
N GLN A 197 37.40 0.71 -46.05
CA GLN A 197 38.60 1.51 -46.26
C GLN A 197 38.84 1.75 -47.75
N LYS A 198 39.07 3.00 -48.15
CA LYS A 198 39.35 3.32 -49.55
C LYS A 198 40.74 2.79 -49.95
N PRO A 199 40.94 2.35 -51.21
CA PRO A 199 42.25 1.94 -51.69
C PRO A 199 43.26 3.09 -51.55
N VAL A 200 44.42 2.83 -50.95
CA VAL A 200 45.49 3.83 -50.82
C VAL A 200 46.24 3.93 -52.15
N GLU A 201 46.25 5.11 -52.77
CA GLU A 201 46.92 5.34 -54.05
C GLU A 201 48.42 4.97 -53.97
N GLY A 202 48.84 3.98 -54.74
CA GLY A 202 50.23 3.50 -54.80
C GLY A 202 50.58 2.28 -53.93
N GLN A 203 49.61 1.67 -53.23
CA GLN A 203 49.78 0.38 -52.54
C GLN A 203 48.75 -0.66 -53.05
N ASP A 204 49.21 -1.85 -53.46
CA ASP A 204 48.36 -3.00 -53.80
C ASP A 204 47.81 -3.67 -52.53
N VAL A 205 47.03 -2.92 -51.75
CA VAL A 205 46.27 -3.46 -50.61
C VAL A 205 44.80 -3.56 -51.05
N PRO A 206 44.21 -4.76 -51.09
CA PRO A 206 42.79 -4.91 -51.43
C PRO A 206 41.93 -4.15 -50.41
N ALA A 207 40.79 -3.61 -50.87
CA ALA A 207 39.85 -2.93 -49.98
C ALA A 207 39.45 -3.87 -48.84
N SER A 208 39.59 -3.39 -47.60
CA SER A 208 39.19 -4.13 -46.41
C SER A 208 37.70 -4.50 -46.49
N PRO A 209 37.28 -5.68 -46.03
CA PRO A 209 35.86 -6.02 -45.98
C PRO A 209 35.07 -4.98 -45.16
N PRO A 210 33.79 -4.73 -45.50
CA PRO A 210 32.98 -3.73 -44.80
C PRO A 210 32.89 -4.06 -43.31
N GLN A 211 33.30 -3.12 -42.45
CA GLN A 211 33.18 -3.24 -41.01
C GLN A 211 31.95 -2.50 -40.52
N GLU A 212 31.09 -3.19 -39.78
CA GLU A 212 29.92 -2.60 -39.15
C GLU A 212 30.25 -2.10 -37.74
N GLN A 213 29.87 -0.86 -37.44
CA GLN A 213 30.09 -0.26 -36.13
C GLN A 213 28.92 0.63 -35.72
N MET A 214 28.57 0.57 -34.44
CA MET A 214 27.64 1.50 -33.81
C MET A 214 28.41 2.75 -33.35
N VAL A 215 27.97 3.93 -33.78
CA VAL A 215 28.59 5.23 -33.46
C VAL A 215 27.55 6.15 -32.81
N GLY A 216 27.96 6.85 -31.75
CA GLY A 216 27.09 7.69 -30.93
C GLY A 216 26.84 7.09 -29.54
N PRO A 217 25.77 7.50 -28.83
CA PRO A 217 24.73 8.40 -29.27
C PRO A 217 25.22 9.86 -29.31
N MET A 218 24.83 10.58 -30.37
CA MET A 218 25.20 11.98 -30.63
C MET A 218 24.14 12.70 -31.47
N SER A 219 24.25 14.01 -31.64
CA SER A 219 23.31 14.74 -32.51
C SER A 219 23.61 14.49 -33.99
N GLN A 220 22.61 14.68 -34.87
CA GLN A 220 22.79 14.54 -36.32
C GLN A 220 23.90 15.45 -36.86
N LYS A 221 23.99 16.68 -36.35
CA LYS A 221 24.99 17.67 -36.77
C LYS A 221 26.42 17.25 -36.39
N GLU A 222 26.61 16.69 -35.20
CA GLU A 222 27.89 16.14 -34.75
C GLU A 222 28.30 14.93 -35.60
N PHE A 223 27.34 14.05 -35.88
CA PHE A 223 27.55 12.89 -36.74
C PHE A 223 28.01 13.33 -38.13
N ASP A 224 27.28 14.24 -38.78
CA ASP A 224 27.62 14.72 -40.13
C ASP A 224 29.03 15.32 -40.17
N THR A 225 29.41 16.09 -39.15
CA THR A 225 30.74 16.70 -39.03
C THR A 225 31.85 15.66 -38.86
N GLN A 226 31.65 14.66 -38.00
CA GLN A 226 32.63 13.56 -37.82
C GLN A 226 32.74 12.69 -39.08
N MET A 227 31.61 12.40 -39.73
CA MET A 227 31.60 11.58 -40.93
C MET A 227 32.29 12.29 -42.10
N GLU A 228 32.16 13.62 -42.23
CA GLU A 228 32.86 14.37 -43.28
C GLU A 228 34.40 14.24 -43.17
N GLN A 229 34.93 14.24 -41.94
CA GLN A 229 36.36 14.00 -41.70
C GLN A 229 36.76 12.57 -42.07
N MET A 230 35.97 11.57 -41.69
CA MET A 230 36.29 10.17 -41.95
C MET A 230 36.07 9.73 -43.40
N LYS A 231 35.19 10.41 -44.15
CA LYS A 231 34.96 10.18 -45.59
C LYS A 231 36.22 10.39 -46.46
N THR A 232 37.25 11.02 -45.92
CA THR A 232 38.56 11.16 -46.58
C THR A 232 39.32 9.83 -46.69
N VAL A 233 39.11 8.91 -45.74
CA VAL A 233 39.83 7.63 -45.63
C VAL A 233 38.92 6.42 -45.85
N TYR A 234 37.65 6.53 -45.49
CA TYR A 234 36.66 5.45 -45.55
C TYR A 234 35.48 5.82 -46.47
N ASP A 235 34.88 4.82 -47.09
CA ASP A 235 33.52 4.92 -47.60
C ASP A 235 32.55 4.52 -46.49
N ILE A 236 31.58 5.38 -46.19
CA ILE A 236 30.72 5.26 -45.00
C ILE A 236 29.26 5.27 -45.44
N GLU A 237 28.56 4.19 -45.13
CA GLU A 237 27.14 4.02 -45.37
C GLU A 237 26.39 3.93 -44.02
N VAL A 238 25.34 4.73 -43.84
CA VAL A 238 24.46 4.65 -42.66
C VAL A 238 23.39 3.60 -42.94
N LYS A 239 23.44 2.47 -42.23
CA LYS A 239 22.47 1.39 -42.39
C LYS A 239 21.17 1.71 -41.66
N GLU A 240 21.28 2.14 -40.42
CA GLU A 240 20.11 2.42 -39.58
C GLU A 240 20.42 3.43 -38.48
N THR A 241 19.37 4.09 -37.98
CA THR A 241 19.45 5.01 -36.85
C THR A 241 18.48 4.61 -35.75
N TYR A 242 18.93 4.70 -34.51
CA TYR A 242 18.19 4.36 -33.30
C TYR A 242 18.05 5.59 -32.42
N PRO A 243 16.82 5.98 -32.01
CA PRO A 243 16.64 7.13 -31.15
C PRO A 243 17.17 6.85 -29.74
N ALA A 244 17.83 7.85 -29.17
CA ALA A 244 18.35 7.82 -27.81
C ALA A 244 17.72 8.91 -26.97
N THR A 245 17.41 8.60 -25.72
CA THR A 245 16.77 9.51 -24.76
C THR A 245 17.59 9.55 -23.48
N LEU A 246 17.81 10.74 -22.95
CA LEU A 246 18.45 10.90 -21.65
C LEU A 246 17.43 10.64 -20.54
N TYR A 247 17.84 9.85 -19.55
CA TYR A 247 17.08 9.63 -18.35
C TYR A 247 17.90 10.12 -17.16
N ALA A 248 17.25 10.82 -16.25
CA ALA A 248 17.84 11.20 -14.96
C ALA A 248 17.13 10.46 -13.84
N ASP A 249 17.88 10.05 -12.84
CA ASP A 249 17.29 9.72 -11.55
C ASP A 249 16.94 11.01 -10.79
N PRO A 250 16.19 10.93 -9.68
CA PRO A 250 15.89 12.08 -8.82
C PRO A 250 17.12 12.78 -8.19
N TYR A 251 18.34 12.30 -8.45
CA TYR A 251 19.56 12.71 -7.80
C TYR A 251 20.57 13.37 -8.76
N GLY A 252 20.27 13.35 -10.06
CA GLY A 252 21.08 13.96 -11.12
C GLY A 252 22.08 13.01 -11.77
N ALA A 253 22.05 11.71 -11.46
CA ALA A 253 22.74 10.72 -12.27
C ALA A 253 21.97 10.54 -13.58
N VAL A 254 22.69 10.56 -14.70
CA VAL A 254 22.11 10.47 -16.03
C VAL A 254 22.53 9.17 -16.69
N ILE A 255 21.60 8.52 -17.37
CA ILE A 255 21.84 7.39 -18.28
C ILE A 255 21.30 7.73 -19.67
N VAL A 256 21.87 7.11 -20.69
CA VAL A 256 21.30 7.17 -22.05
C VAL A 256 20.54 5.88 -22.31
N GLY A 257 19.23 6.00 -22.55
CA GLY A 257 18.38 4.93 -23.03
C GLY A 257 18.34 4.91 -24.56
N ILE A 258 18.72 3.80 -25.20
CA ILE A 258 18.69 3.65 -26.66
C ILE A 258 17.54 2.72 -27.05
N ASP A 259 16.64 3.18 -27.91
CA ASP A 259 15.55 2.35 -28.44
C ASP A 259 16.03 1.59 -29.67
N MET A 260 16.39 0.32 -29.46
CA MET A 260 16.85 -0.59 -30.51
C MET A 260 15.71 -1.08 -31.43
N LYS A 261 14.50 -0.50 -31.35
CA LYS A 261 13.31 -0.89 -32.13
C LYS A 261 12.99 -2.38 -32.02
N GLY A 262 13.25 -2.98 -30.87
CA GLY A 262 13.04 -4.41 -30.60
C GLY A 262 14.12 -5.35 -31.15
N LYS A 263 15.22 -4.85 -31.73
CA LYS A 263 16.34 -5.69 -32.16
C LYS A 263 17.19 -6.12 -30.95
N PRO A 264 17.65 -7.40 -30.91
CA PRO A 264 18.54 -7.87 -29.86
C PRO A 264 19.89 -7.16 -29.96
N VAL A 265 20.45 -6.78 -28.81
CA VAL A 265 21.78 -6.20 -28.71
C VAL A 265 22.79 -7.32 -28.53
N LYS A 266 23.82 -7.35 -29.37
CA LYS A 266 24.91 -8.33 -29.29
C LYS A 266 26.04 -7.77 -28.44
N ALA A 267 26.57 -8.55 -27.50
CA ALA A 267 27.60 -8.09 -26.55
C ALA A 267 28.81 -7.45 -27.25
N ALA A 268 29.31 -8.05 -28.34
CA ALA A 268 30.47 -7.55 -29.09
C ALA A 268 30.22 -6.21 -29.80
N LYS A 269 28.95 -5.88 -30.09
CA LYS A 269 28.52 -4.66 -30.78
C LYS A 269 27.67 -3.75 -29.88
N ALA A 270 27.73 -3.97 -28.57
CA ALA A 270 26.89 -3.26 -27.62
C ALA A 270 27.24 -1.76 -27.59
N PRO A 271 26.25 -0.86 -27.71
CA PRO A 271 26.52 0.56 -27.77
C PRO A 271 27.06 1.08 -26.44
N GLN A 272 28.08 1.93 -26.49
CA GLN A 272 28.61 2.63 -25.32
C GLN A 272 28.56 4.13 -25.55
N ALA A 273 27.79 4.83 -24.71
CA ALA A 273 27.70 6.27 -24.76
C ALA A 273 29.03 6.92 -24.38
N GLN A 274 29.53 7.78 -25.26
CA GLN A 274 30.75 8.56 -25.03
C GLN A 274 30.45 9.99 -24.54
N ILE A 275 29.24 10.23 -24.05
CA ILE A 275 28.81 11.55 -23.56
C ILE A 275 29.32 11.72 -22.12
N GLN A 276 29.90 12.89 -21.85
CA GLN A 276 30.30 13.32 -20.51
C GLN A 276 29.38 14.43 -20.03
N ILE A 277 28.80 14.29 -18.84
CA ILE A 277 27.96 15.32 -18.22
C ILE A 277 28.64 15.86 -16.96
N PHE A 278 28.50 17.16 -16.76
CA PHE A 278 28.97 17.90 -15.61
C PHE A 278 27.78 18.47 -14.85
N LYS A 279 27.84 18.40 -13.52
CA LYS A 279 26.83 18.97 -12.62
C LYS A 279 27.14 20.46 -12.38
N GLY A 280 26.16 21.31 -12.60
CA GLY A 280 26.23 22.77 -12.51
C GLY A 280 25.70 23.47 -13.76
N LYS A 281 25.32 24.75 -13.63
CA LYS A 281 24.92 25.60 -14.76
C LYS A 281 26.12 25.84 -15.67
N ALA A 282 25.90 25.78 -16.99
CA ALA A 282 26.96 25.98 -17.99
C ALA A 282 27.70 27.31 -17.79
N GLU A 283 26.99 28.39 -17.46
CA GLU A 283 27.61 29.69 -17.17
C GLU A 283 28.60 29.66 -16.00
N ASP A 284 28.28 28.92 -14.94
CA ASP A 284 29.09 28.87 -13.72
C ASP A 284 30.30 27.97 -13.91
N LEU A 285 30.14 26.86 -14.63
CA LEU A 285 31.26 25.99 -15.04
C LEU A 285 32.23 26.73 -15.95
N ASN A 286 31.72 27.47 -16.95
CA ASN A 286 32.54 28.32 -17.82
C ASN A 286 33.28 29.42 -17.04
N LYS A 287 32.65 30.01 -16.01
CA LYS A 287 33.33 31.00 -15.13
C LYS A 287 34.42 30.36 -14.28
N ILE A 288 34.20 29.16 -13.75
CA ILE A 288 35.18 28.43 -12.92
C ILE A 288 36.42 28.12 -13.75
N ASP A 289 36.26 27.57 -14.95
CA ASP A 289 37.40 27.25 -15.82
C ASP A 289 38.15 28.52 -16.23
N LYS A 290 37.44 29.60 -16.55
CA LYS A 290 38.06 30.91 -16.82
C LYS A 290 38.85 31.47 -15.63
N MET A 291 38.32 31.37 -14.41
CA MET A 291 39.02 31.79 -13.19
C MET A 291 40.26 30.95 -12.88
N GLY A 292 40.23 29.64 -13.20
CA GLY A 292 41.39 28.76 -13.09
C GLY A 292 42.52 29.13 -14.05
N ILE A 293 42.16 29.58 -15.26
CA ILE A 293 43.11 30.10 -16.25
C ILE A 293 43.70 31.44 -15.81
N ASP A 294 42.87 32.35 -15.30
CA ASP A 294 43.31 33.68 -14.87
C ASP A 294 44.18 33.64 -13.58
N ASN A 295 44.09 32.57 -12.78
CA ASN A 295 44.88 32.39 -11.55
C ASN A 295 45.38 30.95 -11.36
N PRO A 296 46.46 30.54 -12.06
CA PRO A 296 46.96 29.16 -12.05
C PRO A 296 47.48 28.69 -10.68
N ASP A 297 47.85 29.60 -9.77
CA ASP A 297 48.31 29.28 -8.41
C ASP A 297 47.16 28.90 -7.45
N LYS A 298 45.91 29.17 -7.84
CA LYS A 298 44.71 28.88 -7.03
C LYS A 298 44.21 27.48 -7.40
N LYS A 299 44.30 26.53 -6.47
CA LYS A 299 43.66 25.20 -6.60
C LYS A 299 42.14 25.36 -6.51
N LEU A 300 41.50 25.70 -7.63
CA LEU A 300 40.05 25.65 -7.77
C LEU A 300 39.61 24.18 -7.98
N PRO A 301 38.49 23.75 -7.39
CA PRO A 301 37.94 22.43 -7.65
C PRO A 301 37.53 22.34 -9.13
N GLN A 302 38.17 21.41 -9.85
CA GLN A 302 37.87 21.14 -11.26
C GLN A 302 36.49 20.46 -11.37
N PRO A 303 35.67 20.80 -12.39
CA PRO A 303 34.43 20.09 -12.66
C PRO A 303 34.69 18.59 -12.88
N ALA A 304 34.04 17.73 -12.10
CA ALA A 304 34.15 16.28 -12.27
C ALA A 304 33.16 15.81 -13.36
N ALA A 305 33.68 15.21 -14.42
CA ALA A 305 32.87 14.58 -15.46
C ALA A 305 32.26 13.27 -14.95
N SER A 306 30.94 13.14 -15.06
CA SER A 306 30.25 11.86 -14.89
C SER A 306 30.15 11.17 -16.24
N ARG A 307 30.74 9.97 -16.36
CA ARG A 307 30.53 9.11 -17.54
C ARG A 307 29.12 8.55 -17.49
N ILE A 308 28.41 8.68 -18.59
CA ILE A 308 27.04 8.19 -18.68
C ILE A 308 27.02 6.69 -19.01
N THR A 309 26.24 5.91 -18.26
CA THR A 309 25.98 4.51 -18.59
C THR A 309 24.91 4.39 -19.68
N THR A 310 25.04 3.40 -20.55
CA THR A 310 24.05 3.10 -21.60
C THR A 310 23.10 2.02 -21.15
N ALA A 311 21.80 2.24 -21.40
CA ALA A 311 20.75 1.27 -21.23
C ALA A 311 19.98 1.11 -22.54
N ILE A 312 19.41 -0.07 -22.77
CA ILE A 312 18.53 -0.35 -23.89
C ILE A 312 17.10 -0.13 -23.43
N ILE A 313 16.35 0.65 -24.20
CA ILE A 313 14.91 0.81 -24.01
C ILE A 313 14.24 -0.42 -24.60
N THR A 314 13.75 -1.30 -23.74
CA THR A 314 12.87 -2.39 -24.15
C THR A 314 11.43 -1.94 -23.98
N SER A 315 10.61 -2.15 -25.01
CA SER A 315 9.18 -1.87 -24.95
C SER A 315 8.42 -3.16 -24.72
N GLN A 316 7.77 -3.27 -23.55
CA GLN A 316 6.87 -4.39 -23.28
C GLN A 316 5.42 -3.93 -23.46
N PRO A 317 4.65 -4.57 -24.36
CA PRO A 317 3.26 -4.22 -24.57
C PRO A 317 2.40 -4.58 -23.34
N ALA A 318 1.78 -3.58 -22.71
CA ALA A 318 0.70 -3.76 -21.75
C ALA A 318 -0.65 -3.55 -22.45
N GLN A 319 -1.48 -4.59 -22.44
CA GLN A 319 -2.77 -4.62 -23.11
C GLN A 319 -3.86 -4.02 -22.22
N TRP A 320 -4.82 -3.31 -22.80
CA TRP A 320 -5.93 -2.69 -22.07
C TRP A 320 -6.72 -3.70 -21.21
N TRP A 321 -6.85 -4.95 -21.69
CA TRP A 321 -7.60 -5.98 -20.99
C TRP A 321 -6.96 -6.40 -19.67
N GLN A 322 -5.64 -6.23 -19.51
CA GLN A 322 -4.93 -6.54 -18.25
C GLN A 322 -5.37 -5.57 -17.14
N PHE A 323 -5.44 -4.27 -17.45
CA PHE A 323 -5.94 -3.26 -16.53
C PHE A 323 -7.42 -3.46 -16.21
N PHE A 324 -8.22 -3.77 -17.23
CA PHE A 324 -9.63 -4.13 -17.06
C PHE A 324 -9.79 -5.36 -16.16
N ALA A 325 -8.97 -6.40 -16.35
CA ALA A 325 -9.00 -7.61 -15.55
C ALA A 325 -8.73 -7.33 -14.07
N CYS A 326 -7.79 -6.44 -13.72
CA CYS A 326 -7.58 -6.01 -12.34
C CYS A 326 -8.84 -5.38 -11.73
N VAL A 327 -9.52 -4.48 -12.45
CA VAL A 327 -10.75 -3.83 -11.95
C VAL A 327 -11.87 -4.86 -11.80
N VAL A 328 -12.07 -5.75 -12.77
CA VAL A 328 -13.08 -6.83 -12.68
C VAL A 328 -12.76 -7.77 -11.53
N PHE A 329 -11.49 -8.12 -11.32
CA PHE A 329 -11.09 -8.94 -10.19
C PHE A 329 -11.42 -8.27 -8.86
N GLY A 330 -11.22 -6.95 -8.74
CA GLY A 330 -11.69 -6.18 -7.59
C GLY A 330 -13.20 -6.26 -7.37
N ILE A 331 -14.00 -6.16 -8.44
CA ILE A 331 -15.47 -6.34 -8.36
C ILE A 331 -15.82 -7.76 -7.89
N LEU A 332 -15.14 -8.80 -8.41
CA LEU A 332 -15.33 -10.18 -7.97
C LEU A 332 -14.98 -10.36 -6.49
N MET A 333 -13.89 -9.76 -6.04
CA MET A 333 -13.48 -9.80 -4.63
C MET A 333 -14.48 -9.10 -3.72
N ALA A 334 -15.23 -8.09 -4.19
CA ALA A 334 -16.31 -7.47 -3.41
C ALA A 334 -17.37 -8.51 -3.01
N PHE A 335 -17.75 -9.38 -3.95
CA PHE A 335 -18.67 -10.49 -3.68
C PHE A 335 -18.08 -11.51 -2.70
N VAL A 336 -16.79 -11.79 -2.79
CA VAL A 336 -16.11 -12.72 -1.88
C VAL A 336 -16.13 -12.17 -0.45
N PHE A 337 -15.83 -10.88 -0.25
CA PHE A 337 -15.89 -10.25 1.07
C PHE A 337 -17.31 -10.20 1.64
N GLU A 338 -18.30 -9.89 0.80
CA GLU A 338 -19.72 -9.91 1.20
C GLU A 338 -20.13 -11.33 1.61
N TRP A 339 -19.85 -12.33 0.79
CA TRP A 339 -20.17 -13.73 1.07
C TRP A 339 -19.50 -14.24 2.34
N LEU A 340 -18.22 -13.90 2.53
CA LEU A 340 -17.47 -14.29 3.72
C LEU A 340 -18.07 -13.64 4.97
N THR A 341 -18.41 -12.36 4.90
CA THR A 341 -19.04 -11.65 6.02
C THR A 341 -20.43 -12.23 6.32
N ASP A 342 -21.27 -12.44 5.29
CA ASP A 342 -22.59 -13.08 5.39
C ASP A 342 -22.51 -14.45 6.07
N TYR A 343 -21.51 -15.27 5.74
CA TYR A 343 -21.35 -16.59 6.35
C TYR A 343 -21.16 -16.51 7.87
N TYR A 344 -20.37 -15.55 8.37
CA TYR A 344 -20.12 -15.43 9.80
C TYR A 344 -21.24 -14.71 10.54
N VAL A 345 -21.82 -13.65 9.97
CA VAL A 345 -22.80 -12.82 10.69
C VAL A 345 -24.25 -13.10 10.33
N GLY A 346 -24.54 -13.87 9.26
CA GLY A 346 -25.91 -14.10 8.80
C GLY A 346 -26.74 -14.96 9.77
N LEU A 347 -27.99 -14.54 10.02
CA LEU A 347 -28.95 -15.18 10.94
C LEU A 347 -29.12 -16.70 10.75
N HIS A 348 -29.15 -17.15 9.50
CA HIS A 348 -29.40 -18.55 9.14
C HIS A 348 -28.13 -19.34 8.86
N LYS A 349 -26.96 -18.82 9.24
CA LYS A 349 -25.69 -19.48 9.05
C LYS A 349 -25.23 -20.15 10.34
N ARG A 350 -24.38 -21.15 10.16
CA ARG A 350 -23.89 -21.99 11.24
C ARG A 350 -23.25 -21.20 12.40
N PRO A 351 -22.37 -20.20 12.18
CA PRO A 351 -21.72 -19.49 13.29
C PRO A 351 -22.72 -18.79 14.22
N VAL A 352 -23.67 -18.03 13.68
CA VAL A 352 -24.72 -17.35 14.48
C VAL A 352 -25.64 -18.36 15.17
N GLN A 353 -26.02 -19.43 14.48
CA GLN A 353 -26.88 -20.47 15.06
C GLN A 353 -26.20 -21.16 16.26
N GLU A 354 -24.91 -21.48 16.15
CA GLU A 354 -24.17 -22.09 17.26
C GLU A 354 -24.01 -21.13 18.44
N VAL A 355 -23.69 -19.84 18.18
CA VAL A 355 -23.62 -18.81 19.24
C VAL A 355 -24.97 -18.64 19.93
N GLY A 356 -26.07 -18.64 19.18
CA GLY A 356 -27.43 -18.61 19.72
C GLY A 356 -27.78 -19.86 20.54
N GLN A 357 -27.36 -21.05 20.09
CA GLN A 357 -27.64 -22.33 20.77
C GLN A 357 -26.99 -22.43 22.15
N VAL A 358 -25.78 -21.87 22.32
CA VAL A 358 -25.08 -21.91 23.61
C VAL A 358 -25.61 -20.88 24.62
N ALA A 359 -26.58 -20.04 24.23
CA ALA A 359 -27.18 -19.03 25.11
C ALA A 359 -27.85 -19.61 26.35
N THR A 360 -28.36 -20.85 26.29
CA THR A 360 -28.96 -21.52 27.45
C THR A 360 -27.96 -21.79 28.57
N ALA A 361 -26.66 -21.81 28.27
CA ALA A 361 -25.59 -21.97 29.24
C ALA A 361 -25.10 -20.62 29.82
N GLY A 362 -25.69 -19.50 29.39
CA GLY A 362 -25.41 -18.15 29.88
C GLY A 362 -24.48 -17.32 28.98
N PRO A 363 -24.09 -16.10 29.41
CA PRO A 363 -23.33 -15.17 28.58
C PRO A 363 -21.90 -15.64 28.25
N ALA A 364 -21.23 -16.32 29.18
CA ALA A 364 -19.82 -16.67 29.02
C ALA A 364 -19.57 -17.61 27.82
N PRO A 365 -20.31 -18.72 27.63
CA PRO A 365 -20.18 -19.56 26.43
C PRO A 365 -20.46 -18.81 25.12
N MET A 366 -21.44 -17.90 25.10
CA MET A 366 -21.74 -17.08 23.93
C MET A 366 -20.60 -16.12 23.57
N ILE A 367 -20.00 -15.45 24.58
CA ILE A 367 -18.84 -14.57 24.38
C ILE A 367 -17.66 -15.39 23.85
N ILE A 368 -17.38 -16.55 24.43
CA ILE A 368 -16.28 -17.42 23.99
C ILE A 368 -16.48 -17.84 22.53
N SER A 369 -17.68 -18.32 22.18
CA SER A 369 -17.98 -18.81 20.83
C SER A 369 -17.94 -17.67 19.79
N GLY A 370 -18.60 -16.54 20.07
CA GLY A 370 -18.60 -15.39 19.15
C GLY A 370 -17.20 -14.80 18.95
N PHE A 371 -16.39 -14.72 20.01
CA PHE A 371 -15.01 -14.25 19.90
C PHE A 371 -14.11 -15.22 19.12
N ALA A 372 -14.31 -16.54 19.28
CA ALA A 372 -13.58 -17.56 18.53
C ALA A 372 -13.89 -17.50 17.03
N TYR A 373 -15.17 -17.46 16.66
CA TYR A 373 -15.59 -17.31 15.27
C TYR A 373 -15.15 -15.96 14.68
N GLY A 374 -15.10 -14.90 15.49
CA GLY A 374 -14.59 -13.60 15.07
C GLY A 374 -13.12 -13.71 14.62
N LYS A 375 -12.27 -14.39 15.41
CA LYS A 375 -10.86 -14.62 15.06
C LYS A 375 -10.72 -15.45 13.78
N GLU A 376 -11.53 -16.48 13.65
CA GLU A 376 -11.58 -17.33 12.45
C GLU A 376 -11.92 -16.48 11.21
N SER A 377 -12.96 -15.65 11.31
CA SER A 377 -13.39 -14.77 10.21
C SER A 377 -12.30 -13.77 9.79
N SER A 378 -11.52 -13.24 10.73
CA SER A 378 -10.37 -12.36 10.44
C SER A 378 -9.31 -13.05 9.59
N VAL A 379 -9.02 -14.32 9.88
CA VAL A 379 -8.01 -15.10 9.13
C VAL A 379 -8.45 -15.30 7.68
N PHE A 380 -9.70 -15.72 7.47
CA PHE A 380 -10.22 -15.89 6.11
C PHE A 380 -10.30 -14.57 5.34
N SER A 381 -10.61 -13.46 6.02
CA SER A 381 -10.61 -12.14 5.40
C SER A 381 -9.20 -11.73 4.92
N VAL A 382 -8.16 -12.07 5.70
CA VAL A 382 -6.76 -11.87 5.25
C VAL A 382 -6.43 -12.69 4.02
N PHE A 383 -6.86 -13.95 3.94
CA PHE A 383 -6.65 -14.75 2.72
C PHE A 383 -7.34 -14.14 1.49
N ALA A 384 -8.54 -13.60 1.65
CA ALA A 384 -9.21 -12.86 0.57
C ALA A 384 -8.39 -11.62 0.14
N ILE A 385 -7.79 -10.88 1.09
CA ILE A 385 -6.88 -9.77 0.75
C ILE A 385 -5.62 -10.27 0.03
N VAL A 386 -5.04 -11.41 0.44
CA VAL A 386 -3.90 -12.01 -0.26
C VAL A 386 -4.24 -12.29 -1.73
N LEU A 387 -5.45 -12.77 -2.02
CA LEU A 387 -5.91 -12.94 -3.41
C LEU A 387 -5.98 -11.61 -4.17
N CYS A 388 -6.44 -10.53 -3.54
CA CYS A 388 -6.42 -9.18 -4.11
C CYS A 388 -5.01 -8.71 -4.50
N LEU A 389 -3.97 -9.15 -3.78
CA LEU A 389 -2.59 -8.78 -4.03
C LEU A 389 -1.90 -9.68 -5.06
N ILE A 390 -2.19 -10.98 -5.05
CA ILE A 390 -1.60 -11.96 -5.97
C ILE A 390 -2.10 -11.73 -7.40
N ALA A 391 -3.39 -11.47 -7.61
CA ALA A 391 -3.93 -11.36 -8.97
C ALA A 391 -3.23 -10.29 -9.82
N PRO A 392 -2.99 -9.05 -9.34
CA PRO A 392 -2.18 -8.06 -10.05
C PRO A 392 -0.74 -8.49 -10.33
N ILE A 393 -0.10 -9.23 -9.42
CA ILE A 393 1.26 -9.75 -9.62
C ILE A 393 1.28 -10.79 -10.76
N LEU A 394 0.21 -11.58 -10.91
CA LEU A 394 0.08 -12.53 -12.01
C LEU A 394 -0.30 -11.86 -13.33
N ILE A 395 -1.12 -10.81 -13.29
CA ILE A 395 -1.54 -10.05 -14.49
C ILE A 395 -0.38 -9.19 -15.01
N PHE A 396 0.43 -8.64 -14.11
CA PHE A 396 1.62 -7.85 -14.38
C PHE A 396 2.85 -8.46 -13.68
N PRO A 397 3.41 -9.56 -14.22
CA PRO A 397 4.58 -10.20 -13.62
C PRO A 397 5.78 -9.25 -13.58
N PRO A 398 6.42 -9.05 -12.41
CA PRO A 398 7.58 -8.17 -12.29
C PRO A 398 8.73 -8.51 -13.24
N ALA A 399 8.95 -9.81 -13.48
CA ALA A 399 9.97 -10.29 -14.41
C ALA A 399 9.69 -9.90 -15.88
N GLN A 400 8.43 -9.69 -16.24
CA GLN A 400 8.04 -9.23 -17.58
C GLN A 400 8.01 -7.71 -17.68
N TYR A 401 7.63 -7.04 -16.58
CA TYR A 401 7.40 -5.59 -16.55
C TYR A 401 8.53 -4.78 -15.88
N GLY A 402 9.69 -5.40 -15.64
CA GLY A 402 10.91 -4.72 -15.16
C GLY A 402 10.81 -4.22 -13.72
N GLY A 403 9.93 -4.83 -12.91
CA GLY A 403 9.72 -4.45 -11.51
C GLY A 403 8.26 -4.49 -11.07
N TYR A 404 8.01 -4.07 -9.83
CA TYR A 404 6.69 -4.19 -9.19
C TYR A 404 5.74 -3.02 -9.46
N LEU A 405 6.19 -1.94 -10.12
CA LEU A 405 5.40 -0.72 -10.29
C LEU A 405 4.03 -1.01 -10.91
N LEU A 406 3.99 -1.77 -12.00
CA LEU A 406 2.75 -2.10 -12.68
C LEU A 406 1.88 -3.09 -11.87
N SER A 407 2.50 -3.98 -11.11
CA SER A 407 1.80 -4.88 -10.17
C SER A 407 1.11 -4.08 -9.05
N PHE A 408 1.81 -3.09 -8.46
CA PHE A 408 1.25 -2.20 -7.44
C PHE A 408 0.17 -1.27 -7.99
N TYR A 409 0.34 -0.78 -9.23
CA TYR A 409 -0.73 -0.07 -9.93
C TYR A 409 -1.96 -0.98 -10.12
N GLY A 410 -1.75 -2.25 -10.48
CA GLY A 410 -2.82 -3.25 -10.54
C GLY A 410 -3.49 -3.50 -9.18
N ILE A 411 -2.77 -3.48 -8.07
CA ILE A 411 -3.34 -3.56 -6.70
C ILE A 411 -4.26 -2.36 -6.44
N ALA A 412 -3.83 -1.15 -6.83
CA ALA A 412 -4.68 0.04 -6.73
C ALA A 412 -5.95 -0.09 -7.59
N LEU A 413 -5.86 -0.67 -8.78
CA LEU A 413 -7.00 -0.95 -9.65
C LEU A 413 -7.95 -2.03 -9.09
N VAL A 414 -7.43 -3.05 -8.42
CA VAL A 414 -8.26 -4.02 -7.67
C VAL A 414 -9.01 -3.29 -6.55
N GLY A 415 -8.35 -2.39 -5.82
CA GLY A 415 -8.97 -1.51 -4.83
C GLY A 415 -10.09 -0.63 -5.44
N LEU A 416 -9.85 -0.05 -6.62
CA LEU A 416 -10.86 0.70 -7.36
C LEU A 416 -12.03 -0.18 -7.80
N GLY A 417 -11.74 -1.41 -8.24
CA GLY A 417 -12.72 -2.42 -8.60
C GLY A 417 -13.65 -2.75 -7.44
N LEU A 418 -13.10 -3.02 -6.25
CA LEU A 418 -13.89 -3.20 -5.03
C LEU A 418 -14.84 -2.02 -4.84
N LEU A 419 -14.33 -0.78 -4.93
CA LEU A 419 -15.09 0.45 -4.74
C LEU A 419 -16.04 0.81 -5.90
N THR A 420 -16.09 0.04 -6.98
CA THR A 420 -16.92 0.42 -8.14
C THR A 420 -18.42 0.37 -7.80
N THR A 421 -18.84 -0.48 -6.87
CA THR A 421 -20.23 -0.54 -6.38
C THR A 421 -20.47 0.28 -5.10
N THR A 422 -19.56 1.19 -4.74
CA THR A 422 -19.63 1.96 -3.47
C THR A 422 -20.94 2.70 -3.30
N GLY A 423 -21.50 3.28 -4.36
CA GLY A 423 -22.77 4.00 -4.26
C GLY A 423 -23.92 3.10 -3.79
N PHE A 424 -23.96 1.85 -4.27
CA PHE A 424 -24.95 0.86 -3.84
C PHE A 424 -24.67 0.40 -2.41
N ILE A 425 -23.41 0.16 -2.07
CA ILE A 425 -23.00 -0.26 -0.72
C ILE A 425 -23.34 0.80 0.32
N LEU A 426 -23.08 2.08 0.03
CA LEU A 426 -23.46 3.18 0.91
C LEU A 426 -24.98 3.28 1.08
N ALA A 427 -25.75 3.02 0.03
CA ALA A 427 -27.21 2.97 0.13
C ALA A 427 -27.69 1.82 1.02
N MET A 428 -27.07 0.62 0.92
CA MET A 428 -27.32 -0.51 1.82
C MET A 428 -26.95 -0.21 3.27
N ASP A 429 -25.83 0.50 3.48
CA ASP A 429 -25.36 0.89 4.80
C ASP A 429 -26.35 1.88 5.43
N THR A 430 -26.79 2.88 4.66
CA THR A 430 -27.75 3.90 5.11
C THR A 430 -29.16 3.32 5.33
N PHE A 431 -29.55 2.30 4.58
CA PHE A 431 -30.82 1.59 4.76
C PHE A 431 -30.97 1.01 6.17
N GLY A 432 -29.87 0.56 6.78
CA GLY A 432 -29.87 0.03 8.15
C GLY A 432 -30.32 1.04 9.19
N PRO A 433 -29.61 2.17 9.41
CA PRO A 433 -30.03 3.20 10.36
C PRO A 433 -31.41 3.80 10.07
N ILE A 434 -31.83 3.86 8.79
CA ILE A 434 -33.19 4.33 8.44
C ILE A 434 -34.26 3.34 8.95
N SER A 435 -34.07 2.04 8.71
CA SER A 435 -35.01 1.01 9.15
C SER A 435 -35.09 0.88 10.67
N ASP A 436 -33.93 0.99 11.35
CA ASP A 436 -33.81 1.04 12.80
C ASP A 436 -34.57 2.24 13.41
N ASN A 437 -34.35 3.45 12.88
CA ASN A 437 -35.10 4.64 13.30
C ASN A 437 -36.61 4.52 13.03
N ALA A 438 -37.00 3.91 11.91
CA ALA A 438 -38.41 3.66 11.61
C ALA A 438 -39.05 2.73 12.66
N GLN A 439 -38.32 1.69 13.11
CA GLN A 439 -38.74 0.83 14.22
C GLN A 439 -38.86 1.58 15.54
N GLY A 440 -37.86 2.38 15.89
CA GLY A 440 -37.90 3.20 17.10
C GLY A 440 -39.12 4.15 17.10
N VAL A 441 -39.38 4.85 15.99
CA VAL A 441 -40.54 5.75 15.86
C VAL A 441 -41.86 4.98 15.91
N PHE A 442 -41.92 3.80 15.28
CA PHE A 442 -43.11 2.95 15.32
C PHE A 442 -43.45 2.48 16.75
N GLU A 443 -42.43 2.12 17.52
CA GLU A 443 -42.57 1.76 18.94
C GLU A 443 -42.99 2.98 19.78
N MET A 444 -42.23 4.08 19.69
CA MET A 444 -42.44 5.30 20.51
C MET A 444 -43.76 6.02 20.20
N SER A 445 -44.33 5.84 19.00
CA SER A 445 -45.63 6.42 18.64
C SER A 445 -46.83 5.61 19.17
N GLY A 446 -46.60 4.41 19.71
CA GLY A 446 -47.68 3.47 20.09
C GLY A 446 -48.41 2.86 18.89
N ALA A 447 -47.95 3.10 17.65
CA ALA A 447 -48.59 2.62 16.42
C ALA A 447 -48.56 1.08 16.28
N HIS A 448 -47.74 0.40 17.08
CA HIS A 448 -47.72 -1.05 17.19
C HIS A 448 -48.98 -1.64 17.84
N HIS A 449 -49.72 -0.85 18.65
CA HIS A 449 -50.96 -1.29 19.29
C HIS A 449 -52.04 -1.56 18.24
N GLY A 450 -52.34 -2.84 17.97
CA GLY A 450 -53.37 -3.25 17.00
C GLY A 450 -52.91 -3.30 15.54
N ASN A 451 -51.61 -3.16 15.26
CA ASN A 451 -51.04 -3.23 13.91
C ASN A 451 -49.90 -4.25 13.82
N GLU A 452 -50.25 -5.53 13.97
CA GLU A 452 -49.30 -6.65 13.88
C GLU A 452 -48.60 -6.71 12.52
N ALA A 453 -49.32 -6.40 11.43
CA ALA A 453 -48.75 -6.35 10.09
C ALA A 453 -47.66 -5.28 9.95
N GLY A 454 -47.87 -4.09 10.55
CA GLY A 454 -46.88 -3.02 10.62
C GLY A 454 -45.67 -3.40 11.46
N ALA A 455 -45.90 -3.96 12.65
CA ALA A 455 -44.83 -4.43 13.53
C ALA A 455 -43.93 -5.45 12.83
N ARG A 456 -44.53 -6.44 12.16
CA ARG A 456 -43.79 -7.47 11.41
C ARG A 456 -42.98 -6.88 10.25
N ARG A 457 -43.55 -5.94 9.49
CA ARG A 457 -42.84 -5.29 8.38
C ARG A 457 -41.61 -4.52 8.85
N VAL A 458 -41.78 -3.72 9.90
CA VAL A 458 -40.70 -2.88 10.41
C VAL A 458 -39.59 -3.73 11.04
N GLN A 459 -39.94 -4.82 11.74
CA GLN A 459 -38.98 -5.81 12.24
C GLN A 459 -38.21 -6.51 11.10
N LEU A 460 -38.87 -6.89 10.01
CA LEU A 460 -38.21 -7.48 8.84
C LEU A 460 -37.22 -6.51 8.17
N LEU A 461 -37.58 -5.23 8.11
CA LEU A 461 -36.70 -4.20 7.58
C LEU A 461 -35.48 -3.96 8.47
N ASP A 462 -35.65 -3.90 9.79
CA ASP A 462 -34.54 -3.81 10.76
C ASP A 462 -33.61 -5.03 10.66
N ALA A 463 -34.16 -6.25 10.60
CA ALA A 463 -33.37 -7.47 10.45
C ALA A 463 -32.53 -7.47 9.16
N ALA A 464 -33.14 -7.05 8.03
CA ALA A 464 -32.41 -6.86 6.79
C ALA A 464 -31.35 -5.75 6.92
N GLY A 465 -31.69 -4.64 7.59
CA GLY A 465 -30.82 -3.51 7.86
C GLY A 465 -29.59 -3.87 8.69
N ASN A 466 -29.73 -4.73 9.70
CA ASN A 466 -28.60 -5.19 10.53
C ASN A 466 -27.68 -6.12 9.75
N THR A 467 -28.25 -6.97 8.88
CA THR A 467 -27.45 -7.79 7.95
C THR A 467 -26.68 -6.89 6.98
N THR A 468 -27.32 -5.89 6.36
CA THR A 468 -26.63 -4.98 5.43
C THR A 468 -25.57 -4.13 6.12
N LYS A 469 -25.84 -3.60 7.33
CA LYS A 469 -24.86 -2.89 8.17
C LYS A 469 -23.61 -3.76 8.43
N ALA A 470 -23.78 -5.05 8.69
CA ALA A 470 -22.65 -5.93 8.95
C ALA A 470 -21.83 -6.19 7.67
N LEU A 471 -22.50 -6.43 6.53
CA LEU A 471 -21.87 -6.62 5.23
C LEU A 471 -21.06 -5.39 4.79
N THR A 472 -21.62 -4.19 4.97
CA THR A 472 -20.99 -2.92 4.58
C THR A 472 -19.77 -2.62 5.44
N LYS A 473 -19.78 -2.97 6.74
CA LYS A 473 -18.60 -2.87 7.62
C LYS A 473 -17.46 -3.78 7.14
N GLY A 474 -17.74 -5.05 6.86
CA GLY A 474 -16.74 -5.98 6.33
C GLY A 474 -16.11 -5.51 5.02
N PHE A 475 -16.95 -4.99 4.11
CA PHE A 475 -16.50 -4.40 2.86
C PHE A 475 -15.64 -3.13 3.08
N ALA A 476 -16.07 -2.22 3.96
CA ALA A 476 -15.32 -0.99 4.26
C ALA A 476 -13.93 -1.29 4.83
N ILE A 477 -13.80 -2.32 5.66
CA ILE A 477 -12.53 -2.80 6.21
C ILE A 477 -11.65 -3.36 5.08
N ALA A 478 -12.18 -4.25 4.23
CA ALA A 478 -11.41 -4.86 3.14
C ALA A 478 -10.86 -3.82 2.15
N THR A 479 -11.70 -2.88 1.73
CA THR A 479 -11.29 -1.80 0.80
C THR A 479 -10.24 -0.87 1.42
N ALA A 480 -10.31 -0.63 2.73
CA ALA A 480 -9.32 0.16 3.43
C ALA A 480 -7.94 -0.46 3.39
N VAL A 481 -7.85 -1.77 3.60
CA VAL A 481 -6.57 -2.48 3.64
C VAL A 481 -5.96 -2.60 2.26
N VAL A 482 -6.75 -2.90 1.23
CA VAL A 482 -6.24 -2.92 -0.16
C VAL A 482 -5.73 -1.53 -0.56
N ALA A 483 -6.44 -0.46 -0.21
CA ALA A 483 -5.98 0.90 -0.45
C ALA A 483 -4.72 1.25 0.37
N ALA A 484 -4.64 0.78 1.63
CA ALA A 484 -3.48 0.98 2.48
C ALA A 484 -2.22 0.32 1.91
N VAL A 485 -2.33 -0.87 1.32
CA VAL A 485 -1.20 -1.54 0.64
C VAL A 485 -0.73 -0.76 -0.58
N ALA A 486 -1.65 -0.17 -1.36
CA ALA A 486 -1.28 0.70 -2.48
C ALA A 486 -0.58 2.00 -1.99
N LEU A 487 -1.11 2.63 -0.93
CA LEU A 487 -0.48 3.80 -0.31
C LEU A 487 0.87 3.47 0.33
N PHE A 488 1.03 2.26 0.85
CA PHE A 488 2.29 1.78 1.40
C PHE A 488 3.39 1.72 0.33
N HIS A 489 3.07 1.29 -0.90
CA HIS A 489 4.03 1.38 -2.00
C HIS A 489 4.38 2.83 -2.36
N ALA A 490 3.40 3.74 -2.39
CA ALA A 490 3.67 5.16 -2.60
C ALA A 490 4.58 5.73 -1.51
N PHE A 491 4.42 5.30 -0.26
CA PHE A 491 5.32 5.66 0.84
C PHE A 491 6.74 5.11 0.63
N VAL A 492 6.89 3.87 0.16
CA VAL A 492 8.20 3.27 -0.14
C VAL A 492 8.93 4.04 -1.24
N GLU A 493 8.20 4.50 -2.26
CA GLU A 493 8.74 5.34 -3.34
C GLU A 493 9.13 6.74 -2.82
N GLU A 494 8.22 7.42 -2.12
CA GLU A 494 8.45 8.76 -1.57
C GLU A 494 9.57 8.78 -0.52
N GLY A 495 9.67 7.71 0.27
CA GLY A 495 10.72 7.50 1.27
C GLY A 495 12.05 7.03 0.68
N ARG A 496 12.18 6.93 -0.66
CA ARG A 496 13.40 6.47 -1.35
C ARG A 496 13.88 5.09 -0.92
N LEU A 497 12.94 4.25 -0.51
CA LEU A 497 13.21 2.90 0.00
C LEU A 497 13.23 1.84 -1.10
N THR A 498 12.88 2.20 -2.34
CA THR A 498 12.92 1.29 -3.50
C THR A 498 14.35 0.86 -3.86
N THR A 499 15.34 1.73 -3.65
CA THR A 499 16.76 1.49 -3.96
C THR A 499 17.48 0.70 -2.88
N VAL A 500 17.21 1.02 -1.61
CA VAL A 500 17.87 0.36 -0.46
C VAL A 500 17.12 -0.89 0.01
N GLY A 501 15.82 -0.95 -0.28
CA GLY A 501 14.93 -2.01 0.17
C GLY A 501 14.55 -1.92 1.65
N MET A 502 13.62 -2.79 2.04
CA MET A 502 13.18 -2.98 3.43
C MET A 502 13.39 -4.43 3.85
N ARG A 503 14.60 -4.74 4.31
CA ARG A 503 14.99 -6.08 4.75
C ARG A 503 14.47 -6.31 6.17
N LEU A 504 13.54 -7.25 6.34
CA LEU A 504 12.86 -7.46 7.63
C LEU A 504 13.81 -7.91 8.74
N GLU A 505 14.97 -8.48 8.40
CA GLU A 505 16.03 -8.82 9.35
C GLU A 505 16.76 -7.59 9.94
N VAL A 506 16.56 -6.38 9.39
CA VAL A 506 17.10 -5.14 9.95
C VAL A 506 16.34 -4.80 11.24
N PRO A 507 17.02 -4.65 12.40
CA PRO A 507 16.35 -4.46 13.69
C PRO A 507 15.38 -3.29 13.73
N GLU A 508 15.71 -2.15 13.12
CA GLU A 508 14.87 -0.95 13.11
C GLU A 508 13.55 -1.16 12.37
N ILE A 509 13.58 -1.89 11.25
CA ILE A 509 12.38 -2.24 10.48
C ILE A 509 11.51 -3.20 11.30
N PHE A 510 12.12 -4.21 11.91
CA PHE A 510 11.40 -5.17 12.74
C PHE A 510 10.79 -4.53 13.98
N LEU A 511 11.53 -3.63 14.65
CA LEU A 511 11.02 -2.84 15.79
C LEU A 511 9.85 -1.95 15.36
N GLY A 512 9.98 -1.28 14.22
CA GLY A 512 8.89 -0.54 13.60
C GLY A 512 7.65 -1.42 13.45
N MET A 513 7.80 -2.62 12.88
CA MET A 513 6.71 -3.59 12.69
C MET A 513 6.03 -4.00 14.00
N LEU A 514 6.79 -4.29 15.06
CA LEU A 514 6.23 -4.63 16.36
C LEU A 514 5.42 -3.46 16.96
N ILE A 515 5.97 -2.24 16.88
CA ILE A 515 5.33 -1.03 17.39
C ILE A 515 4.04 -0.73 16.61
N GLY A 516 4.09 -0.81 15.28
CA GLY A 516 2.93 -0.65 14.42
C GLY A 516 1.87 -1.71 14.66
N GLY A 517 2.29 -2.97 14.84
CA GLY A 517 1.41 -4.07 15.20
C GLY A 517 0.64 -3.84 16.50
N ALA A 518 1.24 -3.16 17.48
CA ALA A 518 0.61 -2.83 18.76
C ALA A 518 -0.38 -1.65 18.67
N ALA A 519 -0.24 -0.75 17.69
CA ALA A 519 -1.02 0.48 17.65
C ALA A 519 -2.54 0.26 17.49
N PRO A 520 -3.02 -0.64 16.61
CA PRO A 520 -4.45 -0.99 16.52
C PRO A 520 -5.04 -1.56 17.81
N TYR A 521 -4.26 -2.33 18.56
CA TYR A 521 -4.70 -2.89 19.86
C TYR A 521 -4.89 -1.78 20.89
N LEU A 522 -3.94 -0.85 20.97
CA LEU A 522 -4.02 0.28 21.89
C LEU A 522 -5.18 1.21 21.54
N PHE A 523 -5.35 1.51 20.24
CA PHE A 523 -6.49 2.28 19.74
C PHE A 523 -7.83 1.62 20.11
N SER A 524 -7.97 0.33 19.85
CA SER A 524 -9.19 -0.42 20.17
C SER A 524 -9.49 -0.41 21.66
N ALA A 525 -8.46 -0.56 22.51
CA ALA A 525 -8.62 -0.49 23.95
C ALA A 525 -9.14 0.88 24.41
N PHE A 526 -8.63 1.98 23.85
CA PHE A 526 -9.12 3.32 24.16
C PHE A 526 -10.57 3.51 23.73
N SER A 527 -10.92 3.10 22.50
CA SER A 527 -12.28 3.19 21.99
C SER A 527 -13.28 2.39 22.81
N ILE A 528 -12.96 1.15 23.18
CA ILE A 528 -13.85 0.28 23.96
C ILE A 528 -14.06 0.84 25.38
N GLN A 529 -12.97 1.27 26.04
CA GLN A 529 -13.04 1.84 27.39
C GLN A 529 -13.83 3.16 27.41
N ALA A 530 -13.68 4.00 26.38
CA ALA A 530 -14.44 5.24 26.24
C ALA A 530 -15.96 4.99 26.18
N VAL A 531 -16.39 4.02 25.36
CA VAL A 531 -17.81 3.64 25.28
C VAL A 531 -18.29 3.06 26.60
N GLY A 532 -17.48 2.22 27.26
CA GLY A 532 -17.82 1.64 28.56
C GLY A 532 -18.13 2.70 29.63
N ARG A 533 -17.28 3.72 29.76
CA ARG A 533 -17.51 4.86 30.68
C ARG A 533 -18.77 5.64 30.32
N ALA A 534 -18.92 6.01 29.04
CA ALA A 534 -20.08 6.76 28.57
C ALA A 534 -21.40 5.99 28.80
N ALA A 535 -21.40 4.69 28.53
CA ALA A 535 -22.54 3.81 28.77
C ALA A 535 -22.88 3.72 30.26
N PHE A 536 -21.88 3.66 31.14
CA PHE A 536 -22.12 3.61 32.57
C PHE A 536 -22.75 4.89 33.12
N GLN A 537 -22.26 6.06 32.71
CA GLN A 537 -22.88 7.36 33.03
C GLN A 537 -24.33 7.44 32.52
N LEU A 538 -24.60 6.90 31.34
CA LEU A 538 -25.95 6.85 30.76
C LEU A 538 -26.89 5.92 31.54
N ILE A 539 -26.40 4.74 31.96
CA ILE A 539 -27.16 3.79 32.78
C ILE A 539 -27.54 4.42 34.12
N GLN A 540 -26.61 5.13 34.76
CA GLN A 540 -26.88 5.84 36.01
C GLN A 540 -27.95 6.89 35.84
N GLU A 541 -27.83 7.74 34.82
CA GLU A 541 -28.82 8.77 34.54
C GLU A 541 -30.21 8.18 34.33
N VAL A 542 -30.33 7.10 33.56
CA VAL A 542 -31.62 6.42 33.32
C VAL A 542 -32.17 5.83 34.63
N ARG A 543 -31.32 5.19 35.45
CA ARG A 543 -31.72 4.64 36.75
C ARG A 543 -32.17 5.73 37.73
N ASP A 544 -31.48 6.86 37.76
CA ASP A 544 -31.81 8.00 38.60
C ASP A 544 -33.14 8.63 38.18
N GLN A 545 -33.39 8.76 36.87
CA GLN A 545 -34.70 9.21 36.38
C GLN A 545 -35.82 8.28 36.82
N PHE A 546 -35.67 6.96 36.66
CA PHE A 546 -36.69 6.00 37.10
C PHE A 546 -36.88 5.95 38.61
N ARG A 547 -35.81 6.13 39.39
CA ARG A 547 -35.89 6.12 40.86
C ARG A 547 -36.54 7.39 41.40
N ASN A 548 -36.21 8.55 40.82
CA ASN A 548 -36.66 9.84 41.31
C ASN A 548 -38.07 10.20 40.80
N ASP A 549 -38.50 9.65 39.66
CA ASP A 549 -39.85 9.81 39.13
C ASP A 549 -40.48 8.46 38.75
N PRO A 550 -41.20 7.81 39.69
CA PRO A 550 -41.93 6.57 39.42
C PRO A 550 -43.03 6.73 38.34
N GLY A 551 -43.47 7.96 38.08
CA GLY A 551 -44.45 8.28 37.04
C GLY A 551 -43.96 7.94 35.64
N ILE A 552 -42.64 7.81 35.43
CA ILE A 552 -42.06 7.43 34.14
C ILE A 552 -42.39 5.97 33.83
N MET A 553 -42.17 5.07 34.79
CA MET A 553 -42.48 3.64 34.63
C MET A 553 -43.99 3.39 34.55
N ALA A 554 -44.79 4.25 35.19
CA ALA A 554 -46.25 4.24 35.08
C ALA A 554 -46.76 4.85 33.75
N GLY A 555 -45.89 5.48 32.95
CA GLY A 555 -46.26 6.16 31.69
C GLY A 555 -47.01 7.48 31.87
N THR A 556 -47.07 8.03 33.08
CA THR A 556 -47.78 9.28 33.41
C THR A 556 -46.90 10.53 33.31
N SER A 557 -45.58 10.38 33.38
CA SER A 557 -44.61 11.48 33.20
C SER A 557 -43.61 11.15 32.08
N LYS A 558 -42.99 12.20 31.53
CA LYS A 558 -42.02 12.06 30.42
C LYS A 558 -40.58 12.04 30.95
N PRO A 559 -39.72 11.11 30.48
CA PRO A 559 -38.28 11.14 30.76
C PRO A 559 -37.60 12.42 30.28
N ASN A 560 -36.47 12.76 30.91
CA ASN A 560 -35.59 13.83 30.45
C ASN A 560 -34.59 13.29 29.42
N TYR A 561 -35.00 13.25 28.16
CA TYR A 561 -34.17 12.81 27.04
C TYR A 561 -32.96 13.72 26.79
N ALA A 562 -33.10 15.03 27.02
CA ALA A 562 -32.04 16.01 26.75
C ALA A 562 -30.78 15.75 27.59
N ARG A 563 -30.96 15.27 28.83
CA ARG A 563 -29.83 14.93 29.70
C ARG A 563 -29.05 13.71 29.18
N CYS A 564 -29.74 12.67 28.73
CA CYS A 564 -29.12 11.50 28.09
C CYS A 564 -28.31 11.90 26.84
N VAL A 565 -28.88 12.76 25.98
CA VAL A 565 -28.20 13.28 24.78
C VAL A 565 -26.96 14.12 25.15
N ALA A 566 -27.04 14.94 26.20
CA ALA A 566 -25.91 15.75 26.64
C ALA A 566 -24.73 14.90 27.14
N ILE A 567 -25.01 13.80 27.87
CA ILE A 567 -24.00 12.85 28.35
C ILE A 567 -23.30 12.20 27.16
N SER A 568 -24.04 11.61 26.23
CA SER A 568 -23.45 10.93 25.06
C SER A 568 -22.66 11.89 24.18
N THR A 569 -23.18 13.09 23.94
CA THR A 569 -22.52 14.13 23.12
C THR A 569 -21.19 14.56 23.72
N LYS A 570 -21.19 14.89 25.03
CA LYS A 570 -19.96 15.32 25.73
C LYS A 570 -18.92 14.21 25.72
N ALA A 571 -19.32 12.98 26.05
CA ALA A 571 -18.42 11.84 26.07
C ALA A 571 -17.79 11.59 24.69
N ALA A 572 -18.59 11.55 23.63
CA ALA A 572 -18.10 11.35 22.26
C ALA A 572 -17.04 12.39 21.86
N GLN A 573 -17.25 13.67 22.19
CA GLN A 573 -16.31 14.75 21.87
C GLN A 573 -15.01 14.63 22.67
N THR A 574 -15.08 14.35 23.97
CA THR A 574 -13.89 14.32 24.84
C THR A 574 -13.06 13.05 24.69
N GLU A 575 -13.70 11.93 24.38
CA GLU A 575 -13.05 10.61 24.33
C GLU A 575 -12.30 10.35 23.02
N LEU A 576 -12.70 11.00 21.92
CA LEU A 576 -12.02 10.88 20.62
C LEU A 576 -10.65 11.57 20.54
N ILE A 577 -10.34 12.46 21.49
CA ILE A 577 -9.07 13.21 21.52
C ILE A 577 -7.87 12.25 21.61
N GLY A 578 -7.90 11.29 22.53
CA GLY A 578 -6.81 10.34 22.73
C GLY A 578 -6.52 9.47 21.50
N PRO A 579 -7.51 8.73 20.96
CA PRO A 579 -7.35 7.95 19.74
C PRO A 579 -6.93 8.79 18.52
N GLY A 580 -7.41 10.03 18.39
CA GLY A 580 -7.03 10.93 17.31
C GLY A 580 -5.56 11.37 17.38
N ILE A 581 -5.08 11.75 18.57
CA ILE A 581 -3.66 12.09 18.78
C ILE A 581 -2.78 10.86 18.56
N LEU A 582 -3.20 9.68 19.02
CA LEU A 582 -2.49 8.42 18.79
C LEU A 582 -2.29 8.14 17.29
N ALA A 583 -3.30 8.36 16.46
CA ALA A 583 -3.23 8.12 15.02
C ALA A 583 -2.18 8.99 14.30
N ILE A 584 -1.93 10.20 14.79
CA ILE A 584 -1.05 11.19 14.14
C ILE A 584 0.35 11.18 14.76
N ALA A 585 0.43 11.21 16.09
CA ALA A 585 1.70 11.35 16.79
C ALA A 585 2.57 10.08 16.74
N PHE A 586 1.97 8.90 16.59
CA PHE A 586 2.71 7.63 16.62
C PHE A 586 3.58 7.41 15.37
N PRO A 587 3.07 7.56 14.13
CA PRO A 587 3.92 7.52 12.94
C PRO A 587 5.07 8.54 13.00
N ILE A 588 4.80 9.76 13.48
CA ILE A 588 5.82 10.82 13.64
C ILE A 588 6.88 10.40 14.65
N LEU A 589 6.49 9.86 15.81
CA LEU A 589 7.42 9.40 16.83
C LEU A 589 8.35 8.31 16.28
N VAL A 590 7.80 7.32 15.57
CA VAL A 590 8.61 6.24 15.00
C VAL A 590 9.56 6.78 13.94
N ALA A 591 9.06 7.60 13.02
CA ALA A 591 9.86 8.12 11.92
C ALA A 591 11.06 8.93 12.42
N PHE A 592 10.82 9.98 13.22
CA PHE A 592 11.89 10.86 13.67
C PHE A 592 12.72 10.28 14.81
N GLY A 593 12.11 9.44 15.68
CA GLY A 593 12.82 8.81 16.79
C GLY A 593 13.87 7.82 16.32
N PHE A 594 13.56 7.01 15.29
CA PHE A 594 14.53 6.07 14.71
C PHE A 594 15.56 6.76 13.81
N SER A 595 15.34 8.00 13.37
CA SER A 595 16.34 8.80 12.64
C SER A 595 17.47 9.35 13.53
N ILE A 596 17.32 9.38 14.86
CA ILE A 596 18.30 10.02 15.77
C ILE A 596 19.63 9.26 15.75
N GLY A 597 20.72 9.97 15.47
CA GLY A 597 22.08 9.45 15.56
C GLY A 597 22.42 8.36 14.53
N LYS A 598 21.63 8.26 13.45
CA LYS A 598 21.85 7.30 12.37
C LYS A 598 22.73 7.86 11.27
N GLU A 599 23.49 6.97 10.66
CA GLU A 599 24.39 7.30 9.55
C GLU A 599 23.58 7.66 8.29
N THR A 600 24.12 8.61 7.52
CA THR A 600 23.52 9.02 6.25
C THR A 600 23.95 8.07 5.14
N THR A 601 23.02 7.77 4.25
CA THR A 601 23.26 7.03 3.01
C THR A 601 23.39 8.02 1.87
N LEU A 602 24.45 7.90 1.07
CA LEU A 602 24.67 8.74 -0.09
C LEU A 602 23.97 8.10 -1.30
N ILE A 603 22.96 8.79 -1.83
CA ILE A 603 22.24 8.36 -3.05
C ILE A 603 22.37 9.48 -4.07
N GLY A 604 22.97 9.16 -5.21
CA GLY A 604 23.25 10.09 -6.32
C GLY A 604 23.90 11.41 -5.90
N GLY A 605 24.86 11.36 -4.96
CA GLY A 605 25.61 12.54 -4.52
C GLY A 605 24.92 13.41 -3.46
N MET A 606 23.75 13.03 -2.96
CA MET A 606 23.07 13.67 -1.83
C MET A 606 22.99 12.73 -0.63
N GLU A 607 23.08 13.28 0.58
CA GLU A 607 23.00 12.53 1.84
C GLU A 607 21.55 12.41 2.31
N PHE A 608 21.13 11.20 2.69
CA PHE A 608 19.80 10.90 3.24
C PHE A 608 19.89 10.10 4.53
N ASN A 609 18.94 10.31 5.44
CA ASN A 609 18.75 9.47 6.61
C ASN A 609 17.53 8.56 6.40
N LEU A 610 17.77 7.33 5.97
CA LEU A 610 16.69 6.42 5.58
C LEU A 610 16.17 5.54 6.72
N VAL A 611 16.88 5.47 7.84
CA VAL A 611 16.56 4.53 8.93
C VAL A 611 15.21 4.83 9.55
N GLY A 612 14.87 6.11 9.74
CA GLY A 612 13.55 6.52 10.21
C GLY A 612 12.42 6.14 9.25
N ALA A 613 12.64 6.33 7.95
CA ALA A 613 11.68 5.92 6.92
C ALA A 613 11.52 4.40 6.85
N GLN A 614 12.61 3.64 6.99
CA GLN A 614 12.60 2.17 7.06
C GLN A 614 11.83 1.65 8.28
N ALA A 615 12.07 2.20 9.47
CA ALA A 615 11.34 1.87 10.69
C ALA A 615 9.85 2.23 10.56
N LEU A 616 9.53 3.39 9.99
CA LEU A 616 8.16 3.80 9.68
C LEU A 616 7.50 2.85 8.67
N GLY A 617 8.23 2.37 7.67
CA GLY A 617 7.76 1.36 6.73
C GLY A 617 7.37 0.05 7.43
N GLY A 618 8.22 -0.43 8.35
CA GLY A 618 7.89 -1.54 9.24
C GLY A 618 6.62 -1.27 10.05
N PHE A 619 6.50 -0.08 10.65
CA PHE A 619 5.33 0.36 11.41
C PHE A 619 4.03 0.31 10.60
N LEU A 620 4.05 0.78 9.35
CA LEU A 620 2.88 0.72 8.48
C LEU A 620 2.49 -0.74 8.17
N ALA A 621 3.47 -1.59 7.83
CA ALA A 621 3.21 -3.00 7.57
C ALA A 621 2.58 -3.72 8.79
N GLY A 622 3.13 -3.47 9.99
CA GLY A 622 2.58 -4.00 11.24
C GLY A 622 1.16 -3.50 11.53
N THR A 623 0.94 -2.19 11.36
CA THR A 623 -0.37 -1.54 11.57
C THR A 623 -1.44 -2.08 10.62
N ILE A 624 -1.10 -2.27 9.35
CA ILE A 624 -2.02 -2.81 8.33
C ILE A 624 -2.44 -4.24 8.71
N LEU A 625 -1.48 -5.11 9.02
CA LEU A 625 -1.76 -6.51 9.34
C LEU A 625 -2.58 -6.66 10.62
N SER A 626 -2.12 -6.08 11.73
CA SER A 626 -2.81 -6.23 13.00
C SER A 626 -4.14 -5.46 13.04
N GLY A 627 -4.19 -4.31 12.37
CA GLY A 627 -5.40 -3.51 12.24
C GLY A 627 -6.48 -4.22 11.44
N GLN A 628 -6.12 -4.87 10.33
CA GLN A 628 -7.04 -5.71 9.57
C GLN A 628 -7.65 -6.82 10.43
N LEU A 629 -6.78 -7.59 11.10
CA LEU A 629 -7.19 -8.72 11.93
C LEU A 629 -8.13 -8.27 13.06
N MET A 630 -7.79 -7.17 13.73
CA MET A 630 -8.58 -6.62 14.82
C MET A 630 -9.91 -6.03 14.33
N ALA A 631 -9.92 -5.31 13.20
CA ALA A 631 -11.12 -4.69 12.66
C ALA A 631 -12.19 -5.72 12.34
N VAL A 632 -11.82 -6.79 11.63
CA VAL A 632 -12.74 -7.89 11.29
C VAL A 632 -13.18 -8.64 12.54
N LEU A 633 -12.26 -8.89 13.48
CA LEU A 633 -12.57 -9.59 14.73
C LEU A 633 -13.67 -8.87 15.50
N LEU A 634 -13.50 -7.57 15.74
CA LEU A 634 -14.43 -6.78 16.53
C LEU A 634 -15.76 -6.60 15.80
N ALA A 635 -15.73 -6.29 14.50
CA ALA A 635 -16.94 -6.09 13.70
C ALA A 635 -17.80 -7.38 13.64
N ASN A 636 -17.18 -8.52 13.33
CA ASN A 636 -17.91 -9.77 13.17
C ASN A 636 -18.32 -10.39 14.51
N SER A 637 -17.50 -10.29 15.57
CA SER A 637 -17.90 -10.78 16.91
C SER A 637 -19.16 -10.06 17.39
N GLY A 638 -19.16 -8.72 17.32
CA GLY A 638 -20.34 -7.96 17.73
C GLY A 638 -21.55 -8.21 16.81
N GLY A 639 -21.34 -8.34 15.50
CA GLY A 639 -22.42 -8.68 14.56
C GLY A 639 -23.04 -10.05 14.84
N MET A 640 -22.22 -11.05 15.20
CA MET A 640 -22.71 -12.37 15.59
C MET A 640 -23.51 -12.35 16.89
N TRP A 641 -23.06 -11.61 17.91
CA TRP A 641 -23.81 -11.50 19.16
C TRP A 641 -25.17 -10.80 18.97
N ASP A 642 -25.22 -9.74 18.16
CA ASP A 642 -26.47 -9.05 17.82
C ASP A 642 -27.45 -9.98 17.10
N ASN A 643 -26.98 -10.67 16.05
CA ASN A 643 -27.84 -11.57 15.28
C ASN A 643 -28.22 -12.85 16.05
N SER A 644 -27.38 -13.30 16.98
CA SER A 644 -27.74 -14.40 17.89
C SER A 644 -28.84 -14.00 18.88
N LYS A 645 -28.80 -12.76 19.39
CA LYS A 645 -29.89 -12.18 20.18
C LYS A 645 -31.18 -12.15 19.36
N LYS A 646 -31.13 -11.65 18.11
CA LYS A 646 -32.29 -11.62 17.22
C LYS A 646 -32.86 -13.03 16.96
N LEU A 647 -32.00 -14.03 16.74
CA LEU A 647 -32.43 -15.42 16.56
C LEU A 647 -33.23 -15.96 17.77
N ILE A 648 -32.84 -15.56 18.98
CA ILE A 648 -33.56 -15.88 20.22
C ILE A 648 -34.86 -15.08 20.31
N GLU A 649 -34.87 -13.81 19.93
CA GLU A 649 -36.09 -12.99 19.86
C GLU A 649 -37.14 -13.56 18.90
N ASP A 650 -36.70 -14.18 17.81
CA ASP A 650 -37.53 -14.85 16.81
C ASP A 650 -38.07 -16.23 17.25
N GLY A 651 -37.69 -16.70 18.45
CA GLY A 651 -38.28 -17.86 19.10
C GLY A 651 -37.29 -18.98 19.47
N LEU A 652 -36.01 -18.88 19.11
CA LEU A 652 -35.00 -19.82 19.62
C LEU A 652 -34.96 -19.73 21.15
N HIS A 653 -34.95 -20.88 21.83
CA HIS A 653 -34.95 -20.98 23.30
C HIS A 653 -36.09 -20.26 24.03
N GLY A 654 -37.24 -20.07 23.37
CA GLY A 654 -38.46 -19.60 24.02
C GLY A 654 -38.71 -18.10 23.92
N GLY A 655 -37.90 -17.35 23.16
CA GLY A 655 -38.22 -15.96 22.84
C GLY A 655 -37.74 -14.92 23.87
N LYS A 656 -38.27 -13.70 23.71
CA LYS A 656 -37.98 -12.53 24.57
C LYS A 656 -38.32 -12.80 26.04
N GLY A 657 -37.49 -12.26 26.93
CA GLY A 657 -37.69 -12.32 28.38
C GLY A 657 -37.18 -13.60 29.07
N THR A 658 -36.73 -14.60 28.30
CA THR A 658 -36.10 -15.82 28.82
C THR A 658 -34.68 -15.53 29.35
N GLU A 659 -34.13 -16.44 30.15
CA GLU A 659 -32.73 -16.31 30.61
C GLU A 659 -31.74 -16.39 29.45
N ALA A 660 -32.03 -17.17 28.41
CA ALA A 660 -31.25 -17.19 27.18
C ALA A 660 -31.28 -15.84 26.45
N HIS A 661 -32.45 -15.18 26.41
CA HIS A 661 -32.57 -13.82 25.84
C HIS A 661 -31.77 -12.80 26.65
N LYS A 662 -31.86 -12.83 27.99
CA LYS A 662 -31.04 -11.96 28.85
C LYS A 662 -29.54 -12.18 28.62
N ALA A 663 -29.11 -13.44 28.48
CA ALA A 663 -27.71 -13.75 28.20
C ALA A 663 -27.25 -13.19 26.84
N ALA A 664 -28.09 -13.30 25.82
CA ALA A 664 -27.81 -12.76 24.50
C ALA A 664 -27.77 -11.22 24.48
N VAL A 665 -28.65 -10.56 25.24
CA VAL A 665 -28.62 -9.10 25.43
C VAL A 665 -27.29 -8.68 26.06
N VAL A 666 -26.80 -9.37 27.10
CA VAL A 666 -25.47 -9.08 27.68
C VAL A 666 -24.38 -9.19 26.62
N CYS A 667 -24.38 -10.25 25.80
CA CYS A 667 -23.36 -10.44 24.76
C CYS A 667 -23.43 -9.36 23.68
N ASP A 668 -24.62 -8.96 23.25
CA ASP A 668 -24.81 -7.88 22.29
C ASP A 668 -24.28 -6.54 22.84
N THR A 669 -24.54 -6.24 24.12
CA THR A 669 -24.00 -5.02 24.76
C THR A 669 -22.48 -5.03 24.93
N VAL A 670 -21.85 -6.21 24.98
CA VAL A 670 -20.38 -6.36 24.85
C VAL A 670 -19.94 -6.10 23.41
N GLY A 671 -20.76 -6.50 22.44
CA GLY A 671 -20.54 -6.35 21.00
C GLY A 671 -20.71 -4.94 20.45
N ASP A 672 -21.55 -4.09 21.06
CA ASP A 672 -21.79 -2.71 20.61
C ASP A 672 -20.51 -1.86 20.47
N PRO A 673 -19.65 -1.73 21.51
CA PRO A 673 -18.38 -1.01 21.36
C PRO A 673 -17.45 -1.67 20.34
N PHE A 674 -17.59 -2.98 20.10
CA PHE A 674 -16.75 -3.71 19.13
C PHE A 674 -17.19 -3.39 17.70
N LYS A 675 -18.49 -3.55 17.39
CA LYS A 675 -19.04 -3.48 16.03
C LYS A 675 -19.38 -2.07 15.58
N ASP A 676 -19.62 -1.13 16.50
CA ASP A 676 -20.10 0.22 16.18
C ASP A 676 -19.11 1.33 16.56
N THR A 677 -18.02 1.01 17.26
CA THR A 677 -16.98 1.99 17.60
C THR A 677 -15.59 1.51 17.20
N ALA A 678 -15.01 0.54 17.92
CA ALA A 678 -13.61 0.17 17.74
C ALA A 678 -13.33 -0.50 16.39
N GLY A 679 -14.10 -1.53 16.02
CA GLY A 679 -13.90 -2.29 14.77
C GLY A 679 -13.93 -1.40 13.52
N PRO A 680 -15.03 -0.65 13.27
CA PRO A 680 -15.09 0.27 12.13
C PRO A 680 -14.07 1.41 12.19
N ALA A 681 -13.70 1.91 13.37
CA ALA A 681 -12.74 3.01 13.51
C ALA A 681 -11.27 2.61 13.22
N LEU A 682 -10.97 1.30 13.18
CA LEU A 682 -9.64 0.84 12.75
C LEU A 682 -9.37 1.07 11.25
N ASN A 683 -10.41 1.09 10.40
CA ASN A 683 -10.27 1.47 8.99
C ASN A 683 -9.69 2.89 8.81
N PRO A 684 -10.33 3.95 9.34
CA PRO A 684 -9.77 5.28 9.24
C PRO A 684 -8.43 5.41 9.97
N LEU A 685 -8.19 4.69 11.08
CA LEU A 685 -6.88 4.65 11.73
C LEU A 685 -5.77 4.23 10.75
N ILE A 686 -5.94 3.09 10.08
CA ILE A 686 -4.96 2.56 9.11
C ILE A 686 -4.73 3.58 7.99
N LYS A 687 -5.79 4.21 7.47
CA LYS A 687 -5.68 5.22 6.41
C LYS A 687 -4.96 6.48 6.87
N VAL A 688 -5.31 7.00 8.04
CA VAL A 688 -4.69 8.21 8.61
C VAL A 688 -3.21 7.96 8.87
N MET A 689 -2.85 6.83 9.47
CA MET A 689 -1.43 6.52 9.73
C MET A 689 -0.61 6.42 8.44
N ASN A 690 -1.13 5.75 7.40
CA ASN A 690 -0.47 5.71 6.08
C ASN A 690 -0.36 7.09 5.43
N LEU A 691 -1.42 7.90 5.50
CA LEU A 691 -1.43 9.24 4.93
C LEU A 691 -0.44 10.17 5.65
N VAL A 692 -0.40 10.14 6.99
CA VAL A 692 0.58 10.90 7.78
C VAL A 692 1.99 10.46 7.41
N ALA A 693 2.25 9.15 7.34
CA ALA A 693 3.55 8.62 6.95
C ALA A 693 3.99 9.08 5.56
N LEU A 694 3.09 9.05 4.58
CA LEU A 694 3.35 9.53 3.22
C LEU A 694 3.65 11.04 3.20
N LEU A 695 2.89 11.84 3.95
CA LEU A 695 3.10 13.30 4.01
C LEU A 695 4.43 13.70 4.66
N ILE A 696 4.88 12.95 5.68
CA ILE A 696 6.14 13.24 6.38
C ILE A 696 7.35 12.58 5.72
N ALA A 697 7.18 11.58 4.85
CA ALA A 697 8.27 10.84 4.22
C ALA A 697 9.36 11.74 3.61
N PRO A 698 9.04 12.80 2.83
CA PRO A 698 10.05 13.70 2.26
C PRO A 698 10.88 14.43 3.32
N GLN A 699 10.31 14.65 4.51
CA GLN A 699 10.99 15.33 5.61
C GLN A 699 11.82 14.36 6.45
N VAL A 700 11.35 13.13 6.60
CA VAL A 700 12.02 12.10 7.42
C VAL A 700 13.34 11.65 6.80
N ILE A 701 13.41 11.61 5.47
CA ILE A 701 14.62 11.19 4.73
C ILE A 701 15.75 12.22 4.74
N LEU A 702 15.47 13.47 5.13
CA LEU A 702 16.48 14.53 5.13
C LEU A 702 17.41 14.39 6.35
N PRO A 703 18.72 14.71 6.19
CA PRO A 703 19.70 14.65 7.27
C PRO A 703 19.59 15.87 8.18
N TRP A 704 18.47 16.00 8.90
CA TRP A 704 18.25 17.09 9.84
C TRP A 704 19.25 17.08 11.00
N GLU A 705 19.52 18.27 11.54
CA GLU A 705 20.31 18.42 12.77
C GLU A 705 19.67 17.62 13.92
N GLN A 706 20.51 17.00 14.76
CA GLN A 706 20.06 16.19 15.90
C GLN A 706 19.13 16.97 16.84
N GLY A 707 19.37 18.28 17.04
CA GLY A 707 18.48 19.12 17.86
C GLY A 707 17.04 19.15 17.34
N VAL A 708 16.86 19.25 16.02
CA VAL A 708 15.54 19.23 15.36
C VAL A 708 14.89 17.85 15.54
N LEU A 709 15.61 16.78 15.22
CA LEU A 709 15.10 15.41 15.35
C LEU A 709 14.66 15.09 16.79
N ILE A 710 15.47 15.46 17.78
CA ILE A 710 15.16 15.27 19.20
C ILE A 710 13.92 16.10 19.58
N SER A 711 13.83 17.36 19.15
CA SER A 711 12.70 18.22 19.48
C SER A 711 11.36 17.68 18.97
N VAL A 712 11.31 17.22 17.71
CA VAL A 712 10.12 16.63 17.09
C VAL A 712 9.77 15.31 17.77
N THR A 713 10.77 14.48 18.05
CA THR A 713 10.58 13.19 18.74
C THR A 713 10.02 13.40 20.15
N VAL A 714 10.56 14.33 20.93
CA VAL A 714 10.08 14.65 22.28
C VAL A 714 8.66 15.22 22.23
N ALA A 715 8.34 16.09 21.28
CA ALA A 715 6.99 16.62 21.10
C ALA A 715 5.98 15.50 20.77
N ALA A 716 6.33 14.60 19.83
CA ALA A 716 5.49 13.46 19.48
C ALA A 716 5.31 12.48 20.66
N ALA A 717 6.39 12.21 21.42
CA ALA A 717 6.33 11.39 22.62
C ALA A 717 5.45 12.03 23.72
N ALA A 718 5.55 13.34 23.91
CA ALA A 718 4.72 14.08 24.86
C ALA A 718 3.24 14.05 24.47
N LEU A 719 2.92 14.22 23.18
CA LEU A 719 1.56 14.07 22.66
C LEU A 719 1.02 12.65 22.86
N LEU A 720 1.83 11.62 22.62
CA LEU A 720 1.43 10.25 22.88
C LEU A 720 1.25 9.94 24.37
N ALA A 721 2.15 10.42 25.23
CA ALA A 721 2.00 10.29 26.67
C ALA A 721 0.74 11.01 27.15
N PHE A 722 0.44 12.19 26.61
CA PHE A 722 -0.80 12.92 26.84
C PHE A 722 -2.01 12.13 26.35
N ALA A 723 -1.97 11.50 25.17
CA ALA A 723 -3.08 10.69 24.65
C ALA A 723 -3.35 9.46 25.53
N ILE A 724 -2.29 8.77 25.97
CA ILE A 724 -2.40 7.59 26.85
C ILE A 724 -2.96 7.98 28.22
N TRP A 725 -2.40 9.03 28.83
CA TRP A 725 -2.93 9.55 30.08
C TRP A 725 -4.37 10.02 29.89
N TRP A 726 -4.60 10.74 28.78
CA TRP A 726 -5.85 11.05 28.07
C TRP A 726 -6.98 10.07 28.37
N SER A 727 -6.86 8.96 27.65
CA SER A 727 -7.81 7.87 27.59
C SER A 727 -7.87 7.04 28.88
N LYS A 728 -6.93 7.23 29.81
CA LYS A 728 -6.88 6.54 31.10
C LYS A 728 -7.39 7.37 32.29
N ARG A 729 -7.77 8.64 32.11
CA ARG A 729 -8.19 9.51 33.23
C ARG A 729 -9.49 9.08 33.92
N GLY A 730 -10.26 8.16 33.35
CA GLY A 730 -11.42 7.54 33.96
C GLY A 730 -11.34 6.02 33.86
N SER A 731 -11.68 5.32 34.94
CA SER A 731 -11.88 3.87 34.91
C SER A 731 -13.34 3.55 35.22
N LEU A 732 -13.86 2.50 34.59
CA LEU A 732 -15.18 1.94 34.92
C LEU A 732 -15.30 1.67 36.44
N GLY A 733 -14.26 1.12 37.06
CA GLY A 733 -14.24 0.86 38.49
C GLY A 733 -14.33 2.11 39.36
N SER A 734 -13.67 3.21 38.98
CA SER A 734 -13.76 4.47 39.71
C SER A 734 -15.13 5.13 39.58
N GLU A 735 -15.78 5.04 38.41
CA GLU A 735 -17.15 5.52 38.25
C GLU A 735 -18.14 4.66 39.05
N MET A 736 -17.97 3.33 39.02
CA MET A 736 -18.77 2.39 39.83
C MET A 736 -18.58 2.62 41.33
N ALA A 737 -17.36 2.89 41.80
CA ALA A 737 -17.08 3.16 43.20
C ALA A 737 -17.65 4.53 43.64
N ALA A 738 -17.55 5.56 42.79
CA ALA A 738 -18.15 6.86 43.05
C ALA A 738 -19.68 6.74 43.21
N ASP A 739 -20.32 5.87 42.44
CA ASP A 739 -21.76 5.57 42.51
C ASP A 739 -22.16 4.73 43.72
N ALA A 740 -21.40 3.68 44.03
CA ALA A 740 -21.63 2.89 45.24
C ALA A 740 -21.57 3.77 46.50
N ASN A 741 -20.73 4.80 46.49
CA ASN A 741 -20.64 5.80 47.54
C ASN A 741 -21.78 6.83 47.48
N ALA A 742 -22.19 7.29 46.29
CA ALA A 742 -23.28 8.26 46.12
C ALA A 742 -24.68 7.67 46.40
N SER A 743 -24.88 6.39 46.11
CA SER A 743 -26.14 5.65 46.32
C SER A 743 -26.32 5.10 47.74
N GLY A 744 -25.32 5.29 48.63
CA GLY A 744 -25.33 4.74 49.99
C GLY A 744 -25.17 3.21 50.04
N ALA A 745 -24.86 2.56 48.91
CA ALA A 745 -24.68 1.12 48.84
C ALA A 745 -23.47 0.63 49.67
N SER A 746 -22.43 1.45 49.82
CA SER A 746 -21.27 1.13 50.68
C SER A 746 -21.69 0.93 52.16
N ALA A 747 -22.57 1.79 52.69
CA ALA A 747 -23.12 1.65 54.05
C ALA A 747 -24.03 0.41 54.21
N SER A 748 -24.71 -0.01 53.13
CA SER A 748 -25.52 -1.24 53.14
C SER A 748 -24.70 -2.52 53.10
N ILE A 749 -23.51 -2.48 52.47
CA ILE A 749 -22.57 -3.61 52.42
C ILE A 749 -21.82 -3.73 53.76
N GLU A 750 -21.41 -2.61 54.37
CA GLU A 750 -20.87 -2.61 55.74
C GLU A 750 -21.91 -3.10 56.76
N SER A 751 -23.16 -2.62 56.68
CA SER A 751 -24.25 -3.10 57.55
C SER A 751 -24.60 -4.58 57.33
N ALA A 752 -24.51 -5.08 56.10
CA ALA A 752 -24.71 -6.50 55.80
C ALA A 752 -23.53 -7.35 56.27
N GLY A 753 -22.30 -6.82 56.22
CA GLY A 753 -21.10 -7.42 56.77
C GLY A 753 -21.14 -7.53 58.29
N GLU A 754 -21.53 -6.46 58.99
CA GLU A 754 -21.75 -6.46 60.45
C GLU A 754 -22.86 -7.45 60.84
N LYS A 755 -24.01 -7.43 60.16
CA LYS A 755 -25.10 -8.40 60.43
C LYS A 755 -24.71 -9.85 60.15
N LEU A 756 -23.76 -10.09 59.25
CA LEU A 756 -23.23 -11.43 58.98
C LEU A 756 -22.22 -11.82 60.06
N GLN A 757 -21.41 -10.89 60.54
CA GLN A 757 -20.51 -11.09 61.68
C GLN A 757 -21.28 -11.36 62.98
N ASP A 758 -22.30 -10.57 63.29
CA ASP A 758 -23.19 -10.80 64.45
C ASP A 758 -23.84 -12.19 64.37
N LYS A 759 -24.32 -12.60 63.20
CA LYS A 759 -24.87 -13.96 63.00
C LYS A 759 -23.85 -15.08 63.13
N ILE A 760 -22.58 -14.81 62.81
CA ILE A 760 -21.49 -15.77 62.97
C ILE A 760 -21.06 -15.85 64.44
N GLU A 761 -21.09 -14.74 65.18
CA GLU A 761 -20.88 -14.71 66.64
C GLU A 761 -22.03 -15.38 67.38
N ASP A 762 -23.28 -15.05 67.09
CA ASP A 762 -24.47 -15.72 67.66
C ASP A 762 -24.46 -17.24 67.38
N ALA A 763 -24.03 -17.65 66.19
CA ALA A 763 -23.90 -19.07 65.84
C ALA A 763 -22.73 -19.75 66.55
N LYS A 764 -21.65 -19.02 66.87
CA LYS A 764 -20.55 -19.55 67.69
C LYS A 764 -20.97 -19.68 69.15
N ASP A 765 -21.67 -18.69 69.69
CA ASP A 765 -22.17 -18.68 71.05
C ASP A 765 -23.21 -19.78 71.28
N ALA A 766 -24.10 -20.02 70.31
CA ALA A 766 -25.05 -21.14 70.33
C ALA A 766 -24.37 -22.53 70.23
N VAL A 767 -23.18 -22.61 69.63
CA VAL A 767 -22.38 -23.85 69.56
C VAL A 767 -21.60 -24.07 70.87
N THR A 768 -21.17 -23.01 71.56
CA THR A 768 -20.51 -23.11 72.88
C THR A 768 -21.48 -23.33 74.03
N ASP A 769 -22.72 -22.83 73.96
CA ASP A 769 -23.77 -23.10 74.96
C ASP A 769 -24.53 -24.42 74.70
N GLY A 770 -24.27 -25.06 73.56
CA GLY A 770 -24.91 -26.30 73.10
C GLY A 770 -24.22 -27.60 73.50
N GLU A 771 -23.14 -27.58 74.30
CA GLU A 771 -22.57 -28.78 74.92
C GLU A 771 -23.49 -29.29 76.04
N GLY A 772 -24.67 -29.78 75.66
CA GLY A 772 -25.67 -30.16 76.64
C GLY A 772 -26.99 -30.70 76.11
N LYS A 773 -27.02 -31.41 74.96
CA LYS A 773 -27.94 -32.53 74.69
C LYS A 773 -27.71 -33.15 73.31
N SER A 774 -27.29 -34.41 73.34
CA SER A 774 -27.29 -35.33 72.20
C SER A 774 -28.71 -35.78 71.85
N GLU A 775 -29.10 -35.66 70.58
CA GLU A 775 -29.68 -36.72 69.74
C GLU A 775 -29.74 -36.27 68.28
#